data_AF-O45373-F1
#
_entry.id   AF-O45373-F1
#
_cell.length_a   1.000
_cell.length_b   1.000
_cell.length_c   1.000
_cell.angle_alpha   90.00
_cell.angle_beta   90.00
_cell.angle_gamma   90.00
#
_symmetry.space_group_name_H-M   'P 1'
#
loop_
_entity.id
_entity.type
_entity.pdbx_description
1 polymer ?
#
loop_
_entity_poly.entity_id
_entity_poly.type
_entity_poly.pdbx_seq_one_letter_code
_entity_poly.pdbx_strand_id
1 'polypeptide(L)'
;MTESIDGNPWRILELVAENEYHLEQDNNVDQLEQFSVIPGFQEELVEFAKKKLLDSIEVQQFLVERDIEFQEKNIASLIDELSDNQDDESNSKEIHLELKSSKNKYEGLRKKIASFKGRQQKAVGFLNSGLEEIRILTSPNDKFCYKVKNASWRCSVDNSIDLQKIKLICEKLIGLEKKMEVTFWTSEIMKLLENLDQRHYAVAFGIIIGMATWEYENSEKYHLLALIHLSIGRDETKTDVLLYWENWENESIEQSIVSLRILMIFYMKISIDDLECRENFEFRICQVIVFILEHKEFESSHLTMITELLGSIEQRFGNFTEMCDIMFTHFEAKAQMFDSYEAKMLVFMRNEHLSLLQTQHIDQCMDTLNILILLYLKIKIDKWTYREIIEQRISQFIICILEHTEFQSIHLTLIIQHLESIEQQFGCFSGKFDNMFKIFELKLQILDRPEQERVSKWIKSLSLRSSISEFSSEHSHSTVTVIEHSEKTYELEQNVRIDLEETLKLEKRIEEVSIEESKKKQEKLELKQREEEEARIKEEEEKQRKILEEEARKKQEEEEARLKAEEELKIYEEEKRKKELEEERKKKEELEIKRKAEEEKKKKALEEEKKRKIAEEKARQKQEKERKKQANKCTFLQNFTFIRHQHPSQTYNERVLDGKVVGLYFSAHWCPPSRDFTPVLAQFYSQVEDNFEILFVSSDNNTQEMNFYLQNFHGDWFHLPLNLCNSMKHRNTKNHIPALIIMKPDGTVITDDGRNLVSQWINDPKALVNHWKAMLN
;
A
#
# COMPACT_ATOMS: atom_id res chain seq x y z
N MET A 1 -0.66 -16.75 -15.58
CA MET A 1 0.50 -16.19 -16.32
C MET A 1 1.75 -16.69 -15.63
N THR A 2 2.85 -16.88 -16.36
CA THR A 2 4.18 -17.16 -15.81
C THR A 2 5.17 -16.27 -16.52
N GLU A 3 5.96 -15.49 -15.77
CA GLU A 3 7.05 -14.71 -16.35
C GLU A 3 8.13 -15.64 -16.93
N SER A 4 8.64 -15.31 -18.12
CA SER A 4 9.83 -15.99 -18.63
C SER A 4 11.07 -15.49 -17.89
N ILE A 5 11.85 -16.43 -17.37
CA ILE A 5 13.12 -16.20 -16.68
C ILE A 5 14.18 -15.56 -17.63
N ASP A 6 14.01 -15.72 -18.95
CA ASP A 6 15.04 -15.50 -19.97
C ASP A 6 14.67 -14.45 -21.02
N GLY A 7 13.59 -13.67 -20.79
CA GLY A 7 13.14 -12.65 -21.74
C GLY A 7 12.32 -13.17 -22.94
N ASN A 8 11.77 -14.39 -22.86
CA ASN A 8 10.78 -14.85 -23.84
C ASN A 8 9.41 -14.15 -23.61
N PRO A 9 8.59 -14.01 -24.66
CA PRO A 9 7.25 -13.43 -24.57
C PRO A 9 6.34 -14.13 -23.54
N TRP A 10 5.41 -13.37 -22.98
CA TRP A 10 4.40 -13.88 -22.05
C TRP A 10 3.64 -15.07 -22.64
N ARG A 11 3.58 -16.16 -21.87
CA ARG A 11 2.73 -17.32 -22.15
C ARG A 11 1.39 -17.13 -21.43
N ILE A 12 0.38 -16.71 -22.18
CA ILE A 12 -1.01 -16.67 -21.74
C ILE A 12 -1.56 -18.09 -21.87
N LEU A 13 -2.08 -18.64 -20.77
CA LEU A 13 -2.82 -19.91 -20.78
C LEU A 13 -4.30 -19.59 -20.99
N GLU A 14 -4.80 -19.85 -22.19
CA GLU A 14 -6.22 -19.84 -22.51
C GLU A 14 -6.79 -21.24 -22.19
N LEU A 15 -7.85 -21.27 -21.39
CA LEU A 15 -8.53 -22.50 -20.95
C LEU A 15 -9.91 -22.53 -21.60
N VAL A 16 -10.15 -23.49 -22.50
CA VAL A 16 -11.42 -23.62 -23.24
C VAL A 16 -12.28 -24.69 -22.54
N ALA A 17 -13.53 -24.37 -22.24
CA ALA A 17 -14.46 -25.31 -21.61
C ALA A 17 -15.26 -26.11 -22.66
N GLU A 18 -15.60 -27.37 -22.35
CA GLU A 18 -16.34 -28.34 -23.20
C GLU A 18 -17.75 -27.89 -23.69
N ASN A 19 -18.17 -26.66 -23.37
CA ASN A 19 -19.51 -26.14 -23.64
C ASN A 19 -19.50 -24.74 -24.26
N GLU A 20 -18.35 -24.16 -24.62
CA GLU A 20 -18.31 -22.90 -25.37
C GLU A 20 -18.35 -23.18 -26.88
N TYR A 21 -19.43 -22.74 -27.53
CA TYR A 21 -19.54 -22.74 -28.98
C TYR A 21 -18.34 -22.02 -29.59
N HIS A 22 -17.61 -22.69 -30.49
CA HIS A 22 -16.55 -22.07 -31.27
C HIS A 22 -17.09 -20.81 -31.97
N LEU A 23 -16.66 -19.64 -31.50
CA LEU A 23 -16.75 -18.41 -32.29
C LEU A 23 -15.88 -18.60 -33.54
N GLU A 24 -16.38 -18.09 -34.66
CA GLU A 24 -15.84 -18.37 -36.00
C GLU A 24 -14.33 -18.11 -36.07
N GLN A 25 -13.60 -19.04 -36.69
CA GLN A 25 -12.14 -19.00 -36.81
C GLN A 25 -11.71 -17.70 -37.51
N ASP A 26 -11.16 -16.76 -36.73
CA ASP A 26 -10.45 -15.62 -37.30
C ASP A 26 -9.17 -16.16 -37.95
N ASN A 27 -9.05 -16.06 -39.26
CA ASN A 27 -8.13 -16.86 -40.10
C ASN A 27 -6.68 -16.31 -40.08
N ASN A 28 -6.17 -15.99 -38.89
CA ASN A 28 -4.87 -15.36 -38.68
C ASN A 28 -4.08 -16.00 -37.51
N VAL A 29 -4.45 -17.24 -37.16
CA VAL A 29 -3.99 -17.96 -35.95
C VAL A 29 -3.05 -19.15 -36.29
N ASP A 30 -2.54 -19.19 -37.52
CA ASP A 30 -1.64 -20.25 -38.05
C ASP A 30 -0.23 -20.29 -37.41
N GLN A 31 -0.01 -19.63 -36.28
CA GLN A 31 1.27 -19.58 -35.55
C GLN A 31 1.18 -19.99 -34.07
N LEU A 32 0.03 -20.50 -33.59
CA LEU A 32 -0.08 -21.01 -32.23
C LEU A 32 0.32 -22.49 -32.13
N GLU A 33 1.27 -22.79 -31.24
CA GLU A 33 1.56 -24.18 -30.84
C GLU A 33 0.42 -24.74 -29.98
N GLN A 34 -0.36 -25.66 -30.56
CA GLN A 34 -1.36 -26.44 -29.83
C GLN A 34 -0.70 -27.64 -29.13
N PHE A 35 -0.99 -27.81 -27.84
CA PHE A 35 -0.49 -28.94 -27.05
C PHE A 35 -1.65 -29.77 -26.51
N SER A 36 -1.70 -31.06 -26.89
CA SER A 36 -2.58 -32.02 -26.22
C SER A 36 -2.02 -32.32 -24.82
N VAL A 37 -2.80 -32.01 -23.79
CA VAL A 37 -2.34 -32.15 -22.40
C VAL A 37 -2.50 -33.59 -21.92
N ILE A 38 -1.43 -34.12 -21.31
CA ILE A 38 -1.42 -35.48 -20.75
C ILE A 38 -2.47 -35.58 -19.63
N PRO A 39 -3.37 -36.57 -19.64
CA PRO A 39 -4.33 -36.80 -18.57
C PRO A 39 -3.63 -36.89 -17.20
N GLY A 40 -4.06 -36.07 -16.25
CA GLY A 40 -3.40 -35.88 -14.94
C GLY A 40 -2.75 -34.50 -14.79
N PHE A 41 -2.00 -34.01 -15.78
CA PHE A 41 -1.43 -32.65 -15.74
C PHE A 41 -2.53 -31.57 -15.81
N GLN A 42 -3.68 -31.91 -16.39
CA GLN A 42 -4.87 -31.07 -16.41
C GLN A 42 -5.37 -30.72 -15.00
N GLU A 43 -5.37 -31.67 -14.04
CA GLU A 43 -5.88 -31.43 -12.68
C GLU A 43 -4.99 -30.44 -11.91
N GLU A 44 -3.67 -30.63 -11.97
CA GLU A 44 -2.71 -29.72 -11.34
C GLU A 44 -2.77 -28.32 -11.96
N LEU A 45 -2.90 -28.22 -13.29
CA LEU A 45 -3.02 -26.94 -13.99
C LEU A 45 -4.36 -26.24 -13.66
N VAL A 46 -5.46 -26.98 -13.57
CA VAL A 46 -6.78 -26.46 -13.17
C VAL A 46 -6.74 -25.92 -11.74
N GLU A 47 -6.16 -26.66 -10.79
CA GLU A 47 -6.06 -26.19 -9.39
C GLU A 47 -5.09 -25.00 -9.26
N PHE A 48 -4.01 -24.97 -10.03
CA PHE A 48 -3.12 -23.80 -10.12
C PHE A 48 -3.83 -22.57 -10.71
N ALA A 49 -4.56 -22.73 -11.83
CA ALA A 49 -5.32 -21.66 -12.45
C ALA A 49 -6.43 -21.15 -11.52
N LYS A 50 -7.14 -22.05 -10.86
CA LYS A 50 -8.14 -21.77 -9.82
C LYS A 50 -7.54 -20.99 -8.66
N LYS A 51 -6.38 -21.39 -8.15
CA LYS A 51 -5.65 -20.65 -7.11
C LYS A 51 -5.33 -19.23 -7.60
N LYS A 52 -4.62 -19.07 -8.73
CA LYS A 52 -4.22 -17.76 -9.25
C LYS A 52 -5.41 -16.84 -9.54
N LEU A 53 -6.54 -17.40 -9.99
CA LEU A 53 -7.78 -16.67 -10.23
C LEU A 53 -8.45 -16.23 -8.92
N LEU A 54 -8.42 -17.06 -7.87
CA LEU A 54 -8.87 -16.70 -6.53
C LEU A 54 -7.97 -15.63 -5.90
N ASP A 55 -6.65 -15.80 -5.96
CA ASP A 55 -5.66 -14.82 -5.50
C ASP A 55 -5.91 -13.45 -6.18
N SER A 56 -6.13 -13.45 -7.51
CA SER A 56 -6.44 -12.22 -8.26
C SER A 56 -7.78 -11.59 -7.87
N ILE A 57 -8.82 -12.39 -7.62
CA ILE A 57 -10.11 -11.90 -7.13
C ILE A 57 -9.96 -11.29 -5.73
N GLU A 58 -9.17 -11.91 -4.84
CA GLU A 58 -8.91 -11.39 -3.49
C GLU A 58 -8.21 -10.02 -3.55
N VAL A 59 -7.15 -9.89 -4.35
CA VAL A 59 -6.44 -8.63 -4.56
C VAL A 59 -7.36 -7.54 -5.14
N GLN A 60 -8.18 -7.87 -6.15
CA GLN A 60 -9.16 -6.93 -6.72
C GLN A 60 -10.27 -6.55 -5.72
N GLN A 61 -10.71 -7.50 -4.88
CA GLN A 61 -11.70 -7.25 -3.85
C GLN A 61 -11.14 -6.29 -2.80
N PHE A 62 -9.94 -6.57 -2.27
CA PHE A 62 -9.24 -5.70 -1.32
C PHE A 62 -9.13 -4.26 -1.84
N LEU A 63 -8.64 -4.05 -3.07
CA LEU A 63 -8.53 -2.69 -3.63
C LEU A 63 -9.88 -1.96 -3.69
N VAL A 64 -10.96 -2.67 -4.03
CA VAL A 64 -12.32 -2.10 -4.06
C VAL A 64 -12.85 -1.81 -2.66
N GLU A 65 -12.54 -2.63 -1.65
CA GLU A 65 -12.91 -2.36 -0.25
C GLU A 65 -12.17 -1.13 0.31
N ARG A 66 -10.88 -0.99 -0.01
CA ARG A 66 -10.09 0.20 0.34
C ARG A 66 -10.60 1.45 -0.40
N ASP A 67 -10.97 1.33 -1.67
CA ASP A 67 -11.62 2.40 -2.45
C ASP A 67 -12.97 2.84 -1.84
N ILE A 68 -13.78 1.89 -1.35
CA ILE A 68 -15.04 2.18 -0.65
C ILE A 68 -14.77 2.97 0.63
N GLU A 69 -13.80 2.55 1.44
CA GLU A 69 -13.42 3.26 2.68
C GLU A 69 -12.88 4.67 2.40
N PHE A 70 -12.06 4.84 1.35
CA PHE A 70 -11.61 6.17 0.91
C PHE A 70 -12.79 7.05 0.47
N GLN A 71 -13.72 6.52 -0.33
CA GLN A 71 -14.89 7.28 -0.75
C GLN A 71 -15.83 7.64 0.42
N GLU A 72 -15.95 6.80 1.45
CA GLU A 72 -16.69 7.15 2.67
C GLU A 72 -16.05 8.34 3.41
N LYS A 73 -14.73 8.34 3.55
CA LYS A 73 -13.97 9.47 4.15
C LYS A 73 -14.07 10.75 3.30
N ASN A 74 -13.93 10.63 1.97
CA ASN A 74 -14.06 11.77 1.05
C ASN A 74 -15.48 12.36 1.09
N ILE A 75 -16.51 11.51 1.09
CA ILE A 75 -17.92 11.94 1.20
C ILE A 75 -18.19 12.63 2.54
N ALA A 76 -17.57 12.18 3.65
CA ALA A 76 -17.68 12.85 4.94
C ALA A 76 -17.03 14.24 4.90
N SER A 77 -15.77 14.35 4.44
CA SER A 77 -15.07 15.65 4.30
C SER A 77 -15.87 16.65 3.47
N LEU A 78 -16.38 16.23 2.31
CA LEU A 78 -17.18 17.08 1.42
C LEU A 78 -18.55 17.47 2.02
N ILE A 79 -19.08 16.72 2.99
CA ILE A 79 -20.31 17.10 3.72
C ILE A 79 -19.97 18.13 4.80
N ASP A 80 -18.85 17.96 5.50
CA ASP A 80 -18.38 18.92 6.51
C ASP A 80 -17.99 20.25 5.84
N GLU A 81 -17.27 20.21 4.71
CA GLU A 81 -16.93 21.38 3.88
C GLU A 81 -18.17 22.12 3.34
N LEU A 82 -19.26 21.41 3.01
CA LEU A 82 -20.54 22.04 2.65
C LEU A 82 -21.26 22.67 3.85
N SER A 83 -21.05 22.15 5.06
CA SER A 83 -21.62 22.71 6.28
C SER A 83 -20.97 24.05 6.63
N ASP A 84 -19.67 24.20 6.36
CA ASP A 84 -18.89 25.39 6.66
C ASP A 84 -19.04 26.50 5.59
N ASN A 85 -19.26 26.15 4.32
CA ASN A 85 -19.30 27.09 3.19
C ASN A 85 -20.71 27.54 2.76
N GLN A 86 -21.63 27.80 3.70
CA GLN A 86 -23.04 28.11 3.37
C GLN A 86 -23.25 29.43 2.60
N ASP A 87 -22.30 30.37 2.67
CA ASP A 87 -22.42 31.71 2.08
C ASP A 87 -21.80 31.85 0.67
N ASP A 88 -20.99 30.89 0.19
CA ASP A 88 -20.37 30.93 -1.15
C ASP A 88 -21.11 30.03 -2.15
N GLU A 89 -21.97 30.66 -2.96
CA GLU A 89 -22.78 29.98 -3.97
C GLU A 89 -21.97 29.41 -5.15
N SER A 90 -20.69 29.78 -5.29
CA SER A 90 -19.78 29.24 -6.31
C SER A 90 -19.08 27.99 -5.76
N ASN A 91 -18.42 28.11 -4.60
CA ASN A 91 -17.77 26.99 -3.92
C ASN A 91 -18.76 25.87 -3.58
N SER A 92 -19.95 26.22 -3.05
CA SER A 92 -21.03 25.27 -2.77
C SER A 92 -21.44 24.44 -4.01
N LYS A 93 -21.46 25.03 -5.21
CA LYS A 93 -21.77 24.30 -6.46
C LYS A 93 -20.67 23.32 -6.86
N GLU A 94 -19.41 23.70 -6.67
CA GLU A 94 -18.26 22.84 -6.96
C GLU A 94 -18.20 21.65 -5.99
N ILE A 95 -18.31 21.90 -4.68
CA ILE A 95 -18.34 20.83 -3.66
C ILE A 95 -19.59 19.94 -3.86
N HIS A 96 -20.75 20.48 -4.23
CA HIS A 96 -21.92 19.67 -4.58
C HIS A 96 -21.69 18.78 -5.82
N LEU A 97 -20.96 19.25 -6.83
CA LEU A 97 -20.60 18.46 -8.00
C LEU A 97 -19.62 17.34 -7.64
N GLU A 98 -18.61 17.63 -6.82
CA GLU A 98 -17.67 16.62 -6.33
C GLU A 98 -18.35 15.59 -5.42
N LEU A 99 -19.22 16.02 -4.51
CA LEU A 99 -19.99 15.14 -3.63
C LEU A 99 -20.90 14.21 -4.45
N LYS A 100 -21.51 14.72 -5.53
CA LYS A 100 -22.29 13.90 -6.47
C LYS A 100 -21.41 12.90 -7.22
N SER A 101 -20.23 13.32 -7.67
CA SER A 101 -19.26 12.45 -8.33
C SER A 101 -18.77 11.33 -7.41
N SER A 102 -18.39 11.67 -6.17
CA SER A 102 -17.94 10.74 -5.13
C SER A 102 -19.05 9.75 -4.75
N LYS A 103 -20.30 10.21 -4.57
CA LYS A 103 -21.46 9.32 -4.33
C LYS A 103 -21.71 8.35 -5.50
N ASN A 104 -21.58 8.81 -6.74
CA ASN A 104 -21.69 7.94 -7.92
C ASN A 104 -20.56 6.90 -7.99
N LYS A 105 -19.30 7.31 -7.71
CA LYS A 105 -18.13 6.40 -7.64
C LYS A 105 -18.33 5.36 -6.54
N TYR A 106 -18.77 5.78 -5.35
CA TYR A 106 -19.12 4.92 -4.22
C TYR A 106 -20.22 3.90 -4.53
N GLU A 107 -21.32 4.32 -5.17
CA GLU A 107 -22.36 3.38 -5.62
C GLU A 107 -21.85 2.37 -6.66
N GLY A 108 -21.02 2.82 -7.60
CA GLY A 108 -20.37 1.96 -8.58
C GLY A 108 -19.48 0.90 -7.92
N LEU A 109 -18.68 1.31 -6.94
CA LEU A 109 -17.85 0.42 -6.14
C LEU A 109 -18.69 -0.54 -5.29
N ARG A 110 -19.79 -0.10 -4.66
CA ARG A 110 -20.74 -0.98 -3.95
C ARG A 110 -21.42 -2.01 -4.85
N LYS A 111 -21.66 -1.69 -6.13
CA LYS A 111 -22.14 -2.67 -7.13
C LYS A 111 -21.01 -3.63 -7.55
N LYS A 112 -19.77 -3.12 -7.71
CA LYS A 112 -18.59 -3.92 -8.04
C LYS A 112 -18.25 -4.92 -6.94
N ILE A 113 -18.26 -4.53 -5.66
CA ILE A 113 -17.95 -5.41 -4.52
C ILE A 113 -18.94 -6.58 -4.43
N ALA A 114 -20.24 -6.30 -4.57
CA ALA A 114 -21.28 -7.32 -4.59
C ALA A 114 -21.10 -8.32 -5.76
N SER A 115 -20.49 -7.89 -6.88
CA SER A 115 -20.26 -8.76 -8.03
C SER A 115 -19.15 -9.80 -7.82
N PHE A 116 -18.16 -9.57 -6.93
CA PHE A 116 -17.02 -10.50 -6.79
C PHE A 116 -17.44 -11.89 -6.34
N LYS A 117 -18.42 -12.02 -5.45
CA LYS A 117 -18.97 -13.33 -5.05
C LYS A 117 -19.56 -14.10 -6.25
N GLY A 118 -20.24 -13.40 -7.15
CA GLY A 118 -20.77 -13.98 -8.39
C GLY A 118 -19.65 -14.34 -9.38
N ARG A 119 -18.63 -13.48 -9.52
CA ARG A 119 -17.43 -13.76 -10.33
C ARG A 119 -16.69 -15.00 -9.83
N GLN A 120 -16.46 -15.10 -8.52
CA GLN A 120 -15.83 -16.24 -7.86
C GLN A 120 -16.61 -17.54 -8.10
N GLN A 121 -17.94 -17.50 -7.94
CA GLN A 121 -18.80 -18.65 -8.22
C GLN A 121 -18.78 -19.05 -9.71
N LYS A 122 -18.81 -18.09 -10.64
CA LYS A 122 -18.72 -18.37 -12.08
C LYS A 122 -17.35 -18.94 -12.47
N ALA A 123 -16.27 -18.37 -11.95
CA ALA A 123 -14.90 -18.81 -12.16
C ALA A 123 -14.65 -20.24 -11.65
N VAL A 124 -15.03 -20.54 -10.41
CA VAL A 124 -14.92 -21.88 -9.84
C VAL A 124 -15.87 -22.86 -10.55
N GLY A 125 -17.06 -22.41 -10.96
CA GLY A 125 -17.99 -23.22 -11.76
C GLY A 125 -17.42 -23.63 -13.11
N PHE A 126 -16.80 -22.69 -13.85
CA PHE A 126 -16.14 -22.92 -15.13
C PHE A 126 -14.96 -23.89 -15.02
N LEU A 127 -14.09 -23.70 -14.03
CA LEU A 127 -12.95 -24.61 -13.82
C LEU A 127 -13.36 -26.01 -13.35
N ASN A 128 -14.56 -26.15 -12.77
CA ASN A 128 -15.14 -27.43 -12.39
C ASN A 128 -15.95 -28.11 -13.52
N SER A 129 -16.22 -27.45 -14.66
CA SER A 129 -17.07 -27.99 -15.73
C SER A 129 -16.35 -28.82 -16.79
N GLY A 130 -15.05 -29.11 -16.60
CA GLY A 130 -14.20 -29.75 -17.61
C GLY A 130 -13.54 -28.73 -18.54
N LEU A 131 -12.35 -29.09 -19.05
CA LEU A 131 -11.61 -28.31 -20.04
C LEU A 131 -11.42 -29.16 -21.30
N GLU A 132 -11.81 -28.61 -22.43
CA GLU A 132 -11.65 -29.23 -23.75
C GLU A 132 -10.25 -29.01 -24.32
N GLU A 133 -9.74 -27.77 -24.18
CA GLU A 133 -8.46 -27.35 -24.76
C GLU A 133 -7.70 -26.42 -23.80
N ILE A 134 -6.37 -26.49 -23.85
CA ILE A 134 -5.46 -25.55 -23.18
C ILE A 134 -4.52 -25.01 -24.24
N ARG A 135 -4.64 -23.71 -24.54
CA ARG A 135 -3.78 -23.03 -25.52
C ARG A 135 -2.76 -22.17 -24.82
N ILE A 136 -1.55 -22.13 -25.37
CA ILE A 136 -0.48 -21.23 -24.94
C ILE A 136 -0.38 -20.12 -25.98
N LEU A 137 -1.01 -18.98 -25.71
CA LEU A 137 -0.85 -17.80 -26.56
C LEU A 137 0.45 -17.10 -26.17
N THR A 138 1.41 -17.03 -27.08
CA THR A 138 2.59 -16.18 -26.94
C THR A 138 2.27 -14.79 -27.49
N SER A 139 2.24 -13.76 -26.64
CA SER A 139 2.13 -12.37 -27.14
C SER A 139 3.46 -11.95 -27.78
N PRO A 140 3.57 -11.69 -29.10
CA PRO A 140 4.87 -11.46 -29.75
C PRO A 140 5.53 -10.13 -29.34
N ASN A 141 4.78 -9.21 -28.74
CA ASN A 141 5.27 -7.91 -28.29
C ASN A 141 4.55 -7.52 -27.00
N ASP A 142 5.29 -7.35 -25.91
CA ASP A 142 4.98 -6.27 -24.97
C ASP A 142 6.23 -5.83 -24.22
N LYS A 143 6.48 -4.51 -24.19
CA LYS A 143 7.63 -3.90 -23.53
C LYS A 143 7.45 -3.75 -22.00
N PHE A 144 6.33 -4.21 -21.47
CA PHE A 144 5.88 -3.98 -20.11
C PHE A 144 6.28 -5.12 -19.15
N CYS A 145 7.58 -5.28 -18.92
CA CYS A 145 8.09 -6.12 -17.84
C CYS A 145 8.90 -5.28 -16.84
N TYR A 146 8.39 -5.19 -15.61
CA TYR A 146 9.14 -4.70 -14.45
C TYR A 146 10.33 -5.63 -14.17
N LYS A 147 11.46 -5.41 -14.86
CA LYS A 147 12.71 -6.11 -14.56
C LYS A 147 13.26 -5.59 -13.22
N VAL A 148 12.84 -6.23 -12.13
CA VAL A 148 13.55 -6.17 -10.86
C VAL A 148 14.96 -6.72 -11.13
N LYS A 149 15.94 -5.82 -11.26
CA LYS A 149 17.26 -6.14 -11.82
C LYS A 149 18.00 -7.18 -10.99
N ASN A 150 17.91 -7.05 -9.66
CA ASN A 150 18.56 -7.99 -8.74
C ASN A 150 17.86 -9.36 -8.72
N ALA A 151 18.63 -10.42 -8.99
CA ALA A 151 18.16 -11.81 -8.99
C ALA A 151 17.62 -12.28 -7.63
N SER A 152 18.12 -11.75 -6.51
CA SER A 152 17.64 -12.08 -5.16
C SER A 152 16.22 -11.55 -4.89
N TRP A 153 15.79 -10.52 -5.63
CA TRP A 153 14.46 -9.91 -5.49
C TRP A 153 13.44 -10.46 -6.48
N ARG A 154 13.81 -11.43 -7.33
CA ARG A 154 12.91 -12.17 -8.23
C ARG A 154 12.07 -13.21 -7.48
N CYS A 155 11.64 -12.91 -6.26
CA CYS A 155 10.54 -13.65 -5.66
C CYS A 155 9.29 -13.35 -6.50
N SER A 156 8.67 -14.39 -7.05
CA SER A 156 7.46 -14.24 -7.87
C SER A 156 6.40 -13.46 -7.08
N VAL A 157 6.19 -12.20 -7.49
CA VAL A 157 5.18 -11.30 -6.90
C VAL A 157 3.81 -11.98 -6.96
N ASP A 158 3.54 -12.70 -8.05
CA ASP A 158 2.34 -13.52 -8.25
C ASP A 158 2.09 -14.57 -7.16
N ASN A 159 3.09 -14.97 -6.37
CA ASN A 159 2.94 -15.96 -5.29
C ASN A 159 2.63 -15.34 -3.92
N SER A 160 2.72 -14.01 -3.78
CA SER A 160 2.32 -13.29 -2.56
C SER A 160 1.20 -12.29 -2.88
N ILE A 161 0.05 -12.51 -2.23
CA ILE A 161 -1.12 -11.63 -2.34
C ILE A 161 -0.76 -10.22 -1.86
N ASP A 162 0.05 -10.09 -0.81
CA ASP A 162 0.40 -8.78 -0.26
C ASP A 162 1.42 -8.01 -1.13
N LEU A 163 2.35 -8.71 -1.80
CA LEU A 163 3.19 -8.07 -2.82
C LEU A 163 2.36 -7.58 -4.02
N GLN A 164 1.34 -8.33 -4.45
CA GLN A 164 0.40 -7.88 -5.48
C GLN A 164 -0.42 -6.66 -5.03
N LYS A 165 -0.90 -6.64 -3.78
CA LYS A 165 -1.56 -5.46 -3.20
C LYS A 165 -0.63 -4.24 -3.24
N ILE A 166 0.61 -4.37 -2.75
CA ILE A 166 1.59 -3.27 -2.75
C ILE A 166 1.85 -2.77 -4.17
N LYS A 167 2.16 -3.66 -5.13
CA LYS A 167 2.36 -3.29 -6.54
C LYS A 167 1.20 -2.48 -7.10
N LEU A 168 -0.04 -2.97 -6.95
CA LEU A 168 -1.21 -2.27 -7.49
C LEU A 168 -1.55 -0.96 -6.76
N ILE A 169 -1.23 -0.83 -5.47
CA ILE A 169 -1.34 0.48 -4.80
C ILE A 169 -0.25 1.44 -5.29
N CYS A 170 0.98 0.97 -5.51
CA CYS A 170 2.03 1.78 -6.13
C CYS A 170 1.64 2.22 -7.55
N GLU A 171 1.02 1.35 -8.35
CA GLU A 171 0.51 1.70 -9.68
C GLU A 171 -0.59 2.77 -9.57
N LYS A 172 -1.42 2.68 -8.53
CA LYS A 172 -2.48 3.66 -8.24
C LYS A 172 -1.97 4.98 -7.67
N LEU A 173 -0.83 5.00 -6.97
CA LEU A 173 -0.22 6.25 -6.49
C LEU A 173 0.30 7.12 -7.63
N ILE A 174 0.74 6.51 -8.73
CA ILE A 174 1.14 7.24 -9.94
C ILE A 174 -0.12 7.89 -10.54
N GLY A 175 -0.10 9.22 -10.65
CA GLY A 175 -1.18 10.02 -11.24
C GLY A 175 -2.17 10.61 -10.22
N LEU A 176 -1.99 10.41 -8.91
CA LEU A 176 -2.86 11.03 -7.92
C LEU A 176 -2.47 12.48 -7.63
N GLU A 177 -3.40 13.41 -7.87
CA GLU A 177 -3.23 14.82 -7.52
C GLU A 177 -3.74 15.13 -6.10
N LYS A 178 -4.78 14.41 -5.63
CA LYS A 178 -5.45 14.70 -4.36
C LYS A 178 -4.63 14.22 -3.16
N LYS A 179 -4.09 15.18 -2.38
CA LYS A 179 -3.32 14.95 -1.14
C LYS A 179 -4.01 13.98 -0.16
N MET A 180 -5.33 14.02 -0.03
CA MET A 180 -6.08 13.09 0.83
C MET A 180 -6.05 11.64 0.28
N GLU A 181 -6.17 11.45 -1.03
CA GLU A 181 -6.10 10.10 -1.64
C GLU A 181 -4.67 9.56 -1.57
N VAL A 182 -3.66 10.39 -1.83
CA VAL A 182 -2.24 10.05 -1.67
C VAL A 182 -1.92 9.59 -0.24
N THR A 183 -2.30 10.38 0.77
CA THR A 183 -2.03 10.05 2.19
C THR A 183 -2.77 8.79 2.63
N PHE A 184 -3.99 8.54 2.13
CA PHE A 184 -4.71 7.29 2.35
C PHE A 184 -3.94 6.09 1.79
N TRP A 185 -3.58 6.09 0.50
CA TRP A 185 -2.90 4.94 -0.13
C TRP A 185 -1.46 4.74 0.38
N THR A 186 -0.76 5.82 0.73
CA THR A 186 0.55 5.75 1.41
C THR A 186 0.41 5.05 2.77
N SER A 187 -0.62 5.39 3.55
CA SER A 187 -0.89 4.72 4.84
C SER A 187 -1.23 3.23 4.65
N GLU A 188 -1.99 2.85 3.62
CA GLU A 188 -2.28 1.44 3.33
C GLU A 188 -1.02 0.66 2.91
N ILE A 189 -0.08 1.25 2.14
CA ILE A 189 1.20 0.59 1.86
C ILE A 189 2.02 0.41 3.14
N MET A 190 2.14 1.44 3.99
CA MET A 190 2.89 1.32 5.24
C MET A 190 2.34 0.19 6.14
N LYS A 191 1.01 0.06 6.25
CA LYS A 191 0.37 -1.06 6.96
C LYS A 191 0.69 -2.42 6.34
N LEU A 192 0.75 -2.52 5.01
CA LEU A 192 1.14 -3.78 4.35
C LEU A 192 2.62 -4.10 4.63
N LEU A 193 3.52 -3.14 4.45
CA LEU A 193 4.97 -3.27 4.73
C LEU A 193 5.25 -3.65 6.20
N GLU A 194 4.48 -3.13 7.15
CA GLU A 194 4.59 -3.48 8.57
C GLU A 194 4.33 -4.96 8.87
N ASN A 195 3.46 -5.61 8.08
CA ASN A 195 3.07 -7.01 8.27
C ASN A 195 3.90 -8.03 7.46
N LEU A 196 4.81 -7.58 6.59
CA LEU A 196 5.67 -8.48 5.79
C LEU A 196 6.86 -9.02 6.59
N ASP A 197 7.22 -10.27 6.35
CA ASP A 197 8.53 -10.80 6.76
C ASP A 197 9.66 -10.12 5.99
N GLN A 198 10.90 -10.26 6.49
CA GLN A 198 12.09 -9.61 5.93
C GLN A 198 12.30 -9.83 4.43
N ARG A 199 12.02 -11.04 3.91
CA ARG A 199 12.22 -11.35 2.48
C ARG A 199 11.14 -10.71 1.62
N HIS A 200 9.88 -10.79 2.05
CA HIS A 200 8.80 -10.11 1.35
C HIS A 200 8.94 -8.59 1.45
N TYR A 201 9.42 -8.05 2.58
CA TYR A 201 9.70 -6.63 2.76
C TYR A 201 10.77 -6.15 1.77
N ALA A 202 11.89 -6.85 1.62
CA ALA A 202 12.93 -6.54 0.63
C ALA A 202 12.37 -6.51 -0.80
N VAL A 203 11.55 -7.50 -1.17
CA VAL A 203 10.91 -7.57 -2.50
C VAL A 203 9.88 -6.45 -2.69
N ALA A 204 9.05 -6.15 -1.68
CA ALA A 204 8.11 -5.04 -1.71
C ALA A 204 8.82 -3.69 -1.88
N PHE A 205 9.93 -3.51 -1.17
CA PHE A 205 10.77 -2.34 -1.26
C PHE A 205 11.41 -2.21 -2.65
N GLY A 206 11.80 -3.34 -3.24
CA GLY A 206 12.26 -3.43 -4.62
C GLY A 206 11.21 -3.15 -5.68
N ILE A 207 9.94 -3.49 -5.44
CA ILE A 207 8.83 -3.03 -6.29
C ILE A 207 8.73 -1.50 -6.21
N ILE A 208 8.77 -0.91 -5.01
CA ILE A 208 8.68 0.54 -4.83
C ILE A 208 9.85 1.28 -5.51
N ILE A 209 11.10 0.83 -5.32
CA ILE A 209 12.27 1.40 -6.00
C ILE A 209 12.20 1.19 -7.52
N GLY A 210 11.83 -0.02 -7.97
CA GLY A 210 11.67 -0.33 -9.39
C GLY A 210 10.66 0.57 -10.08
N MET A 211 9.50 0.79 -9.44
CA MET A 211 8.46 1.67 -9.96
C MET A 211 8.80 3.16 -9.89
N ALA A 212 9.61 3.57 -8.91
CA ALA A 212 10.14 4.93 -8.85
C ALA A 212 11.18 5.18 -9.96
N THR A 213 12.08 4.22 -10.23
CA THR A 213 13.19 4.33 -11.20
C THR A 213 12.81 4.07 -12.66
N TRP A 214 11.73 3.33 -12.93
CA TRP A 214 11.39 2.89 -14.30
C TRP A 214 10.65 3.94 -15.14
N GLU A 215 11.32 4.44 -16.19
CA GLU A 215 10.86 5.23 -17.36
C GLU A 215 10.11 6.58 -17.16
N TYR A 216 10.44 7.54 -18.03
CA TYR A 216 9.93 8.93 -18.14
C TYR A 216 8.43 8.97 -18.55
N GLU A 217 7.61 9.99 -18.31
CA GLU A 217 7.85 11.45 -18.39
C GLU A 217 7.22 12.29 -17.23
N ASN A 218 6.48 11.67 -16.30
CA ASN A 218 5.56 12.41 -15.41
C ASN A 218 6.12 12.78 -14.03
N SER A 219 5.79 14.01 -13.57
CA SER A 219 5.97 14.50 -12.19
C SER A 219 5.22 13.68 -11.12
N GLU A 220 4.29 12.84 -11.57
CA GLU A 220 3.39 11.98 -10.81
C GLU A 220 4.07 10.94 -9.90
N LYS A 221 5.36 10.64 -10.11
CA LYS A 221 6.12 9.66 -9.31
C LYS A 221 6.64 10.21 -7.97
N TYR A 222 6.44 11.49 -7.68
CA TYR A 222 6.83 12.12 -6.41
C TYR A 222 6.33 11.33 -5.18
N HIS A 223 5.13 10.75 -5.26
CA HIS A 223 4.55 9.97 -4.15
C HIS A 223 5.32 8.68 -3.83
N LEU A 224 5.93 8.03 -4.85
CA LEU A 224 6.78 6.86 -4.62
C LEU A 224 8.12 7.26 -3.99
N LEU A 225 8.70 8.40 -4.38
CA LEU A 225 9.90 8.95 -3.73
C LEU A 225 9.61 9.37 -2.27
N ALA A 226 8.43 9.94 -1.99
CA ALA A 226 8.00 10.25 -0.64
C ALA A 226 7.76 8.98 0.21
N LEU A 227 7.17 7.94 -0.39
CA LEU A 227 6.99 6.63 0.25
C LEU A 227 8.34 5.96 0.58
N ILE A 228 9.32 6.01 -0.34
CA ILE A 228 10.71 5.61 -0.07
C ILE A 228 11.22 6.41 1.13
N HIS A 229 11.12 7.75 1.10
CA HIS A 229 11.59 8.59 2.20
C HIS A 229 10.99 8.22 3.56
N LEU A 230 9.70 7.86 3.62
CA LEU A 230 9.02 7.41 4.85
C LEU A 230 9.48 6.02 5.33
N SER A 231 9.92 5.14 4.43
CA SER A 231 10.20 3.72 4.73
C SER A 231 11.61 3.44 5.29
N ILE A 232 12.50 4.44 5.32
CA ILE A 232 13.95 4.27 5.64
C ILE A 232 14.23 3.98 7.13
N GLY A 233 13.20 3.82 7.97
CA GLY A 233 13.34 3.60 9.41
C GLY A 233 13.90 2.23 9.83
N ARG A 234 14.15 1.29 8.91
CA ARG A 234 14.70 -0.04 9.22
C ARG A 234 16.13 -0.14 8.68
N ASP A 235 17.14 -0.33 9.56
CA ASP A 235 18.55 -0.42 9.17
C ASP A 235 18.83 -1.46 8.06
N GLU A 236 18.08 -2.57 8.06
CA GLU A 236 18.18 -3.64 7.07
C GLU A 236 17.94 -3.16 5.62
N THR A 237 17.19 -2.07 5.42
CA THR A 237 16.96 -1.47 4.09
C THR A 237 18.24 -1.00 3.41
N LYS A 238 19.27 -0.60 4.17
CA LYS A 238 20.48 0.01 3.61
C LYS A 238 21.25 -0.95 2.70
N THR A 239 21.41 -2.20 3.14
CA THR A 239 22.10 -3.25 2.39
C THR A 239 21.29 -3.64 1.15
N ASP A 240 19.99 -3.84 1.32
CA ASP A 240 19.03 -4.15 0.25
C ASP A 240 19.06 -3.08 -0.87
N VAL A 241 19.12 -1.81 -0.50
CA VAL A 241 19.26 -0.68 -1.44
C VAL A 241 20.58 -0.76 -2.22
N LEU A 242 21.71 -0.97 -1.56
CA LEU A 242 23.00 -1.11 -2.25
C LEU A 242 23.04 -2.31 -3.20
N LEU A 243 22.37 -3.42 -2.84
CA LEU A 243 22.20 -4.60 -3.67
C LEU A 243 21.37 -4.31 -4.94
N TYR A 244 20.34 -3.45 -4.87
CA TYR A 244 19.57 -3.06 -6.07
C TYR A 244 20.47 -2.44 -7.15
N TRP A 245 21.42 -1.58 -6.72
CA TRP A 245 22.40 -0.92 -7.58
C TRP A 245 23.70 -1.70 -7.80
N GLU A 246 23.72 -3.03 -7.63
CA GLU A 246 24.87 -3.84 -8.11
C GLU A 246 24.89 -4.01 -9.63
N ASN A 247 23.74 -3.99 -10.29
CA ASN A 247 23.59 -4.30 -11.72
C ASN A 247 22.87 -3.16 -12.47
N TRP A 248 23.40 -1.93 -12.37
CA TRP A 248 22.79 -0.71 -12.91
C TRP A 248 23.26 -0.36 -14.33
N GLU A 249 24.21 -1.11 -14.90
CA GLU A 249 24.68 -0.95 -16.28
C GLU A 249 23.49 -1.00 -17.28
N ASN A 250 23.46 -0.06 -18.24
CA ASN A 250 22.39 0.20 -19.22
C ASN A 250 21.15 0.97 -18.70
N GLU A 251 21.27 1.82 -17.68
CA GLU A 251 20.27 2.85 -17.38
C GLU A 251 20.33 4.02 -18.38
N SER A 252 19.19 4.66 -18.66
CA SER A 252 19.18 5.97 -19.34
C SER A 252 19.66 7.07 -18.38
N ILE A 253 19.92 8.28 -18.87
CA ILE A 253 20.34 9.39 -18.00
C ILE A 253 19.26 9.76 -16.98
N GLU A 254 17.99 9.68 -17.38
CA GLU A 254 16.82 9.93 -16.54
C GLU A 254 16.69 8.89 -15.41
N GLN A 255 16.86 7.60 -15.76
CA GLN A 255 16.88 6.51 -14.78
C GLN A 255 18.04 6.71 -13.79
N SER A 256 19.23 7.04 -14.30
CA SER A 256 20.42 7.33 -13.51
C SER A 256 20.22 8.52 -12.56
N ILE A 257 19.51 9.56 -13.00
CA ILE A 257 19.13 10.72 -12.18
C ILE A 257 18.17 10.33 -11.05
N VAL A 258 17.17 9.48 -11.30
CA VAL A 258 16.27 8.99 -10.24
C VAL A 258 17.03 8.06 -9.28
N SER A 259 17.87 7.18 -9.82
CA SER A 259 18.81 6.33 -9.06
C SER A 259 19.67 7.17 -8.11
N LEU A 260 20.29 8.25 -8.62
CA LEU A 260 21.06 9.20 -7.82
C LEU A 260 20.19 9.82 -6.71
N ARG A 261 19.00 10.33 -7.02
CA ARG A 261 18.10 10.92 -6.01
C ARG A 261 17.71 9.94 -4.90
N ILE A 262 17.50 8.66 -5.22
CA ILE A 262 17.19 7.64 -4.20
C ILE A 262 18.42 7.34 -3.35
N LEU A 263 19.59 7.11 -3.96
CA LEU A 263 20.86 6.91 -3.22
C LEU A 263 21.17 8.09 -2.29
N MET A 264 20.94 9.33 -2.74
CA MET A 264 21.07 10.55 -1.95
C MET A 264 20.10 10.59 -0.75
N ILE A 265 18.82 10.23 -0.94
CA ILE A 265 17.83 10.15 0.13
C ILE A 265 18.26 9.15 1.22
N PHE A 266 18.86 8.03 0.83
CA PHE A 266 19.41 7.05 1.77
C PHE A 266 20.67 7.56 2.48
N TYR A 267 21.64 8.08 1.74
CA TYR A 267 22.88 8.62 2.27
C TYR A 267 22.63 9.74 3.31
N MET A 268 21.66 10.62 3.04
CA MET A 268 21.19 11.66 3.96
C MET A 268 20.37 11.13 5.16
N LYS A 269 20.30 9.81 5.37
CA LYS A 269 19.73 9.15 6.56
C LYS A 269 20.66 8.18 7.26
N ILE A 270 21.85 7.92 6.71
CA ILE A 270 22.88 7.13 7.41
C ILE A 270 23.37 7.94 8.63
N SER A 271 23.67 7.24 9.74
CA SER A 271 24.27 7.87 10.92
C SER A 271 25.66 8.41 10.57
N ILE A 272 26.07 9.50 11.21
CA ILE A 272 27.41 10.06 11.03
C ILE A 272 28.49 9.02 11.42
N ASP A 273 28.17 8.17 12.40
CA ASP A 273 29.05 7.13 12.97
C ASP A 273 29.15 5.84 12.12
N ASP A 274 28.22 5.63 11.18
CA ASP A 274 28.10 4.40 10.37
C ASP A 274 28.99 4.50 9.12
N LEU A 275 30.32 4.55 9.35
CA LEU A 275 31.32 4.85 8.32
C LEU A 275 31.31 3.82 7.17
N GLU A 276 31.19 2.53 7.48
CA GLU A 276 31.14 1.47 6.45
C GLU A 276 29.93 1.63 5.53
N CYS A 277 28.74 1.94 6.06
CA CYS A 277 27.60 2.19 5.21
C CYS A 277 27.75 3.49 4.42
N ARG A 278 28.34 4.55 5.01
CA ARG A 278 28.62 5.81 4.30
C ARG A 278 29.56 5.60 3.12
N GLU A 279 30.69 4.93 3.30
CA GLU A 279 31.66 4.65 2.24
C GLU A 279 31.03 3.86 1.07
N ASN A 280 30.20 2.85 1.37
CA ASN A 280 29.50 2.07 0.35
C ASN A 280 28.48 2.92 -0.45
N PHE A 281 27.75 3.82 0.20
CA PHE A 281 26.83 4.75 -0.48
C PHE A 281 27.57 5.85 -1.25
N GLU A 282 28.64 6.43 -0.70
CA GLU A 282 29.50 7.41 -1.39
C GLU A 282 30.08 6.81 -2.67
N PHE A 283 30.63 5.59 -2.59
CA PHE A 283 31.14 4.87 -3.75
C PHE A 283 30.07 4.69 -4.84
N ARG A 284 28.85 4.27 -4.47
CA ARG A 284 27.76 4.08 -5.45
C ARG A 284 27.25 5.40 -6.04
N ILE A 285 27.14 6.45 -5.22
CA ILE A 285 26.80 7.81 -5.66
C ILE A 285 27.83 8.31 -6.69
N CYS A 286 29.13 8.13 -6.42
CA CYS A 286 30.19 8.48 -7.35
C CYS A 286 30.09 7.72 -8.68
N GLN A 287 29.82 6.41 -8.67
CA GLN A 287 29.63 5.63 -9.90
C GLN A 287 28.47 6.17 -10.76
N VAL A 288 27.33 6.45 -10.13
CA VAL A 288 26.15 6.98 -10.85
C VAL A 288 26.40 8.40 -11.36
N ILE A 289 27.08 9.26 -10.60
CA ILE A 289 27.46 10.62 -11.06
C ILE A 289 28.44 10.55 -12.25
N VAL A 290 29.48 9.72 -12.17
CA VAL A 290 30.42 9.53 -13.29
C VAL A 290 29.68 9.09 -14.56
N PHE A 291 28.74 8.16 -14.46
CA PHE A 291 27.94 7.74 -15.61
C PHE A 291 27.04 8.82 -16.18
N ILE A 292 26.33 9.57 -15.33
CA ILE A 292 25.51 10.71 -15.79
C ILE A 292 26.40 11.70 -16.55
N LEU A 293 27.59 12.02 -16.00
CA LEU A 293 28.58 12.89 -16.63
C LEU A 293 29.09 12.31 -17.96
N GLU A 294 29.32 11.01 -18.08
CA GLU A 294 29.77 10.33 -19.30
C GLU A 294 28.66 10.09 -20.35
N HIS A 295 27.38 10.16 -19.96
CA HIS A 295 26.26 9.83 -20.84
C HIS A 295 26.17 10.76 -22.07
N LYS A 296 25.68 10.21 -23.18
CA LYS A 296 25.60 10.92 -24.47
C LYS A 296 24.58 12.06 -24.48
N GLU A 297 23.55 11.93 -23.65
CA GLU A 297 22.43 12.87 -23.50
C GLU A 297 22.64 13.83 -22.31
N PHE A 298 23.89 14.03 -21.88
CA PHE A 298 24.22 14.97 -20.80
C PHE A 298 24.01 16.43 -21.20
N GLU A 299 23.37 17.21 -20.31
CA GLU A 299 22.98 18.61 -20.53
C GLU A 299 23.38 19.47 -19.32
N SER A 300 23.39 20.79 -19.50
CA SER A 300 23.72 21.73 -18.42
C SER A 300 22.74 21.66 -17.24
N SER A 301 21.49 21.28 -17.48
CA SER A 301 20.45 21.02 -16.48
C SER A 301 20.86 19.91 -15.50
N HIS A 302 21.47 18.85 -16.03
CA HIS A 302 21.99 17.72 -15.26
C HIS A 302 23.20 18.14 -14.40
N LEU A 303 24.08 19.00 -14.93
CA LEU A 303 25.20 19.57 -14.17
C LEU A 303 24.73 20.44 -12.99
N THR A 304 23.71 21.29 -13.19
CA THR A 304 23.11 22.09 -12.11
C THR A 304 22.49 21.20 -11.04
N MET A 305 21.77 20.14 -11.42
CA MET A 305 21.21 19.19 -10.45
C MET A 305 22.29 18.48 -9.63
N ILE A 306 23.34 17.96 -10.28
CA ILE A 306 24.46 17.31 -9.58
C ILE A 306 25.11 18.30 -8.61
N THR A 307 25.28 19.57 -9.00
CA THR A 307 25.81 20.62 -8.13
C THR A 307 24.96 20.80 -6.87
N GLU A 308 23.65 20.94 -7.01
CA GLU A 308 22.71 21.11 -5.88
C GLU A 308 22.73 19.92 -4.92
N LEU A 309 22.85 18.70 -5.47
CA LEU A 309 22.98 17.46 -4.70
C LEU A 309 24.33 17.40 -3.96
N LEU A 310 25.45 17.68 -4.62
CA LEU A 310 26.78 17.68 -4.01
C LEU A 310 26.89 18.73 -2.89
N GLY A 311 26.37 19.95 -3.11
CA GLY A 311 26.33 20.99 -2.08
C GLY A 311 25.48 20.61 -0.85
N SER A 312 24.42 19.81 -1.05
CA SER A 312 23.61 19.27 0.06
C SER A 312 24.37 18.23 0.91
N ILE A 313 25.34 17.51 0.32
CA ILE A 313 26.24 16.59 1.05
C ILE A 313 27.31 17.40 1.79
N GLU A 314 27.96 18.34 1.11
CA GLU A 314 29.01 19.20 1.68
C GLU A 314 28.49 19.93 2.93
N GLN A 315 27.27 20.49 2.87
CA GLN A 315 26.62 21.13 4.02
C GLN A 315 26.42 20.21 5.23
N ARG A 316 26.25 18.90 5.02
CA ARG A 316 25.97 17.93 6.11
C ARG A 316 27.20 17.24 6.66
N PHE A 317 28.12 16.82 5.79
CA PHE A 317 29.26 15.97 6.15
C PHE A 317 30.60 16.71 6.05
N GLY A 318 30.61 17.96 5.59
CA GLY A 318 31.80 18.81 5.44
C GLY A 318 32.62 18.45 4.21
N ASN A 319 33.21 17.25 4.21
CA ASN A 319 34.00 16.73 3.11
C ASN A 319 33.51 15.33 2.69
N PHE A 320 33.64 15.06 1.39
CA PHE A 320 33.59 13.71 0.83
C PHE A 320 34.85 12.91 1.18
N THR A 321 34.77 11.57 1.19
CA THR A 321 35.96 10.71 1.30
C THR A 321 36.84 10.75 0.04
N GLU A 322 38.10 10.29 0.14
CA GLU A 322 39.08 10.27 -0.96
C GLU A 322 38.59 9.52 -2.22
N MET A 323 37.60 8.61 -2.09
CA MET A 323 36.99 7.93 -3.24
C MET A 323 36.37 8.88 -4.27
N CYS A 324 36.02 10.12 -3.87
CA CYS A 324 35.32 11.06 -4.74
C CYS A 324 36.23 11.77 -5.75
N ASP A 325 37.56 11.67 -5.67
CA ASP A 325 38.48 12.38 -6.57
C ASP A 325 38.30 12.01 -8.05
N ILE A 326 37.96 10.75 -8.34
CA ILE A 326 37.62 10.31 -9.70
C ILE A 326 36.35 11.02 -10.19
N MET A 327 35.30 11.07 -9.36
CA MET A 327 34.04 11.75 -9.69
C MET A 327 34.26 13.24 -9.92
N PHE A 328 35.03 13.91 -9.06
CA PHE A 328 35.34 15.32 -9.22
C PHE A 328 36.19 15.60 -10.47
N THR A 329 37.14 14.73 -10.83
CA THR A 329 37.91 14.86 -12.08
C THR A 329 37.00 14.84 -13.31
N HIS A 330 36.02 13.93 -13.37
CA HIS A 330 35.02 13.87 -14.45
C HIS A 330 34.09 15.08 -14.42
N PHE A 331 33.69 15.54 -13.23
CA PHE A 331 32.83 16.71 -13.05
C PHE A 331 33.52 17.98 -13.52
N GLU A 332 34.79 18.20 -13.16
CA GLU A 332 35.60 19.35 -13.59
C GLU A 332 35.84 19.33 -15.11
N ALA A 333 36.18 18.17 -15.68
CA ALA A 333 36.34 18.02 -17.13
C ALA A 333 35.05 18.32 -17.90
N LYS A 334 33.89 17.89 -17.39
CA LYS A 334 32.58 18.21 -17.99
C LYS A 334 32.17 19.67 -17.76
N ALA A 335 32.39 20.21 -16.56
CA ALA A 335 32.14 21.61 -16.24
C ALA A 335 32.89 22.58 -17.18
N GLN A 336 34.13 22.24 -17.56
CA GLN A 336 34.89 22.99 -18.57
C GLN A 336 34.27 22.98 -19.98
N MET A 337 33.43 21.99 -20.32
CA MET A 337 32.72 21.95 -21.61
C MET A 337 31.49 22.86 -21.65
N PHE A 338 30.97 23.30 -20.49
CA PHE A 338 29.82 24.20 -20.42
C PHE A 338 30.30 25.63 -20.19
N ASP A 339 29.88 26.55 -21.06
CA ASP A 339 30.15 27.98 -20.88
C ASP A 339 29.44 28.60 -19.66
N SER A 340 28.63 27.81 -18.96
CA SER A 340 27.96 28.16 -17.70
C SER A 340 28.92 28.84 -16.73
N TYR A 341 28.56 30.06 -16.37
CA TYR A 341 29.20 30.84 -15.32
C TYR A 341 29.25 30.08 -13.99
N GLU A 342 28.23 29.28 -13.70
CA GLU A 342 28.09 28.52 -12.46
C GLU A 342 29.06 27.33 -12.42
N ALA A 343 29.25 26.65 -13.57
CA ALA A 343 30.27 25.61 -13.71
C ALA A 343 31.68 26.18 -13.48
N LYS A 344 31.98 27.34 -14.07
CA LYS A 344 33.27 28.05 -13.88
C LYS A 344 33.47 28.51 -12.44
N MET A 345 32.41 29.01 -11.78
CA MET A 345 32.42 29.35 -10.35
C MET A 345 32.82 28.16 -9.47
N LEU A 346 32.21 26.99 -9.68
CA LEU A 346 32.45 25.79 -8.87
C LEU A 346 33.88 25.27 -9.03
N VAL A 347 34.36 25.19 -10.27
CA VAL A 347 35.75 24.81 -10.58
C VAL A 347 36.74 25.79 -9.95
N PHE A 348 36.43 27.10 -9.95
CA PHE A 348 37.26 28.12 -9.31
C PHE A 348 37.26 28.03 -7.76
N MET A 349 36.17 27.59 -7.15
CA MET A 349 36.08 27.46 -5.68
C MET A 349 36.88 26.28 -5.12
N ARG A 350 37.09 25.22 -5.93
CA ARG A 350 37.77 23.99 -5.53
C ARG A 350 39.26 23.94 -5.89
N ASN A 351 39.67 24.61 -6.97
CA ASN A 351 41.07 24.64 -7.41
C ASN A 351 41.97 25.51 -6.50
N GLU A 352 42.71 24.86 -5.60
CA GLU A 352 44.08 25.15 -5.13
C GLU A 352 44.57 26.60 -4.85
N HIS A 353 43.74 27.64 -4.86
CA HIS A 353 44.19 29.02 -4.65
C HIS A 353 44.53 29.37 -3.19
N LEU A 354 44.46 28.40 -2.27
CA LEU A 354 45.21 28.44 -1.00
C LEU A 354 46.73 28.37 -1.20
N SER A 355 47.21 27.83 -2.33
CA SER A 355 48.63 27.96 -2.75
C SER A 355 48.97 29.36 -3.27
N LEU A 356 48.01 30.10 -3.85
CA LEU A 356 48.22 31.50 -4.23
C LEU A 356 48.38 32.43 -3.03
N LEU A 357 47.75 32.12 -1.89
CA LEU A 357 48.02 32.78 -0.61
C LEU A 357 49.46 32.54 -0.09
N GLN A 358 50.23 31.66 -0.74
CA GLN A 358 51.67 31.45 -0.50
C GLN A 358 52.56 31.93 -1.66
N THR A 359 52.01 32.50 -2.74
CA THR A 359 52.83 33.00 -3.86
C THR A 359 53.56 34.30 -3.53
N GLN A 360 54.78 34.43 -4.05
CA GLN A 360 55.68 35.57 -3.85
C GLN A 360 55.46 36.71 -4.86
N HIS A 361 54.35 36.70 -5.62
CA HIS A 361 54.11 37.62 -6.72
C HIS A 361 52.79 38.36 -6.54
N ILE A 362 52.88 39.64 -6.17
CA ILE A 362 51.73 40.50 -5.88
C ILE A 362 50.76 40.63 -7.07
N ASP A 363 51.28 40.61 -8.30
CA ASP A 363 50.49 40.70 -9.54
C ASP A 363 49.50 39.52 -9.68
N GLN A 364 49.92 38.30 -9.31
CA GLN A 364 49.06 37.11 -9.39
C GLN A 364 47.93 37.17 -8.35
N CYS A 365 48.22 37.70 -7.16
CA CYS A 365 47.20 37.96 -6.15
C CYS A 365 46.21 39.05 -6.61
N MET A 366 46.69 40.12 -7.26
CA MET A 366 45.83 41.17 -7.84
C MET A 366 44.94 40.64 -8.96
N ASP A 367 45.46 39.85 -9.90
CA ASP A 367 44.65 39.24 -10.97
C ASP A 367 43.59 38.28 -10.43
N THR A 368 43.92 37.50 -9.41
CA THR A 368 42.96 36.59 -8.75
C THR A 368 41.89 37.36 -7.98
N LEU A 369 42.27 38.45 -7.30
CA LEU A 369 41.35 39.37 -6.65
C LEU A 369 40.40 40.02 -7.68
N ASN A 370 40.92 40.49 -8.82
CA ASN A 370 40.13 41.05 -9.93
C ASN A 370 39.06 40.06 -10.40
N ILE A 371 39.44 38.80 -10.61
CA ILE A 371 38.51 37.73 -10.98
C ILE A 371 37.45 37.53 -9.89
N LEU A 372 37.86 37.34 -8.63
CA LEU A 372 36.95 37.17 -7.49
C LEU A 372 35.89 38.28 -7.38
N ILE A 373 36.29 39.54 -7.58
CA ILE A 373 35.36 40.68 -7.51
C ILE A 373 34.44 40.74 -8.73
N LEU A 374 34.95 40.50 -9.95
CA LEU A 374 34.12 40.38 -11.15
C LEU A 374 33.10 39.25 -11.05
N LEU A 375 33.44 38.19 -10.30
CA LEU A 375 32.52 37.10 -9.98
C LEU A 375 31.48 37.56 -8.94
N TYR A 376 31.93 38.14 -7.82
CA TYR A 376 31.06 38.63 -6.76
C TYR A 376 29.99 39.63 -7.23
N LEU A 377 30.38 40.60 -8.08
CA LEU A 377 29.48 41.62 -8.65
C LEU A 377 28.45 41.03 -9.64
N LYS A 378 28.67 39.82 -10.18
CA LYS A 378 27.77 39.16 -11.15
C LYS A 378 26.80 38.17 -10.54
N ILE A 379 26.96 37.80 -9.28
CA ILE A 379 26.10 36.81 -8.61
C ILE A 379 24.73 37.41 -8.30
N LYS A 380 23.67 36.67 -8.65
CA LYS A 380 22.30 37.04 -8.29
C LYS A 380 22.11 36.98 -6.77
N ILE A 381 21.30 37.90 -6.25
CA ILE A 381 21.07 38.13 -4.81
C ILE A 381 20.48 36.90 -4.08
N ASP A 382 19.85 35.98 -4.81
CA ASP A 382 19.28 34.73 -4.30
C ASP A 382 20.32 33.65 -3.94
N LYS A 383 21.56 33.73 -4.45
CA LYS A 383 22.62 32.72 -4.24
C LYS A 383 23.53 33.01 -3.03
N TRP A 384 22.93 33.11 -1.84
CA TRP A 384 23.62 33.45 -0.58
C TRP A 384 24.87 32.63 -0.25
N THR A 385 24.86 31.30 -0.44
CA THR A 385 25.97 30.42 -0.06
C THR A 385 27.26 30.74 -0.82
N TYR A 386 27.14 30.98 -2.14
CA TYR A 386 28.27 31.38 -2.98
C TYR A 386 28.78 32.77 -2.58
N ARG A 387 27.86 33.67 -2.24
CA ARG A 387 28.17 35.05 -1.83
C ARG A 387 29.10 35.06 -0.62
N GLU A 388 28.74 34.35 0.46
CA GLU A 388 29.52 34.34 1.71
C GLU A 388 30.94 33.76 1.53
N ILE A 389 31.08 32.69 0.74
CA ILE A 389 32.37 32.07 0.46
C ILE A 389 33.29 33.03 -0.33
N ILE A 390 32.72 33.74 -1.32
CA ILE A 390 33.49 34.69 -2.13
C ILE A 390 33.89 35.94 -1.32
N GLU A 391 33.01 36.45 -0.45
CA GLU A 391 33.36 37.53 0.49
C GLU A 391 34.56 37.15 1.36
N GLN A 392 34.56 35.92 1.90
CA GLN A 392 35.67 35.40 2.69
C GLN A 392 36.96 35.26 1.86
N ARG A 393 36.88 34.84 0.59
CA ARG A 393 38.05 34.78 -0.31
C ARG A 393 38.57 36.17 -0.70
N ILE A 394 37.71 37.12 -1.05
CA ILE A 394 38.10 38.51 -1.34
C ILE A 394 38.81 39.12 -0.13
N SER A 395 38.24 38.95 1.08
CA SER A 395 38.85 39.40 2.34
C SER A 395 40.25 38.81 2.54
N GLN A 396 40.41 37.49 2.36
CA GLN A 396 41.71 36.80 2.44
C GLN A 396 42.74 37.31 1.41
N PHE A 397 42.36 37.47 0.14
CA PHE A 397 43.27 37.97 -0.91
C PHE A 397 43.69 39.42 -0.66
N ILE A 398 42.76 40.29 -0.24
CA ILE A 398 43.11 41.68 0.12
C ILE A 398 44.10 41.70 1.28
N ILE A 399 43.88 40.93 2.35
CA ILE A 399 44.83 40.82 3.47
C ILE A 399 46.21 40.37 2.97
N CYS A 400 46.27 39.31 2.16
CA CYS A 400 47.52 38.80 1.58
C CYS A 400 48.27 39.87 0.75
N ILE A 401 47.55 40.67 -0.05
CA ILE A 401 48.15 41.75 -0.84
C ILE A 401 48.64 42.89 0.05
N LEU A 402 47.86 43.28 1.06
CA LEU A 402 48.24 44.32 2.04
C LEU A 402 49.48 43.91 2.83
N GLU A 403 49.65 42.62 3.15
CA GLU A 403 50.79 42.09 3.91
C GLU A 403 52.02 41.78 3.03
N HIS A 404 51.88 41.74 1.70
CA HIS A 404 52.96 41.41 0.77
C HIS A 404 54.14 42.39 0.83
N THR A 405 55.37 41.89 0.66
CA THR A 405 56.61 42.69 0.74
C THR A 405 56.76 43.72 -0.38
N GLU A 406 56.16 43.45 -1.54
CA GLU A 406 56.18 44.33 -2.72
C GLU A 406 55.00 45.33 -2.76
N PHE A 407 54.24 45.45 -1.67
CA PHE A 407 53.05 46.29 -1.61
C PHE A 407 53.37 47.79 -1.77
N GLN A 408 53.02 48.32 -2.95
CA GLN A 408 53.04 49.74 -3.31
C GLN A 408 51.64 50.38 -3.30
N SER A 409 51.59 51.72 -3.31
CA SER A 409 50.35 52.51 -3.32
C SER A 409 49.40 52.20 -4.47
N ILE A 410 49.90 51.78 -5.64
CA ILE A 410 49.06 51.41 -6.80
C ILE A 410 48.12 50.24 -6.49
N HIS A 411 48.57 49.22 -5.76
CA HIS A 411 47.71 48.11 -5.34
C HIS A 411 46.64 48.59 -4.36
N LEU A 412 46.99 49.51 -3.45
CA LEU A 412 46.02 50.10 -2.52
C LEU A 412 44.94 50.88 -3.28
N THR A 413 45.32 51.70 -4.27
CA THR A 413 44.37 52.43 -5.13
C THR A 413 43.43 51.49 -5.88
N LEU A 414 43.93 50.36 -6.40
CA LEU A 414 43.09 49.34 -7.05
C LEU A 414 42.13 48.68 -6.05
N ILE A 415 42.61 48.26 -4.87
CA ILE A 415 41.76 47.70 -3.82
C ILE A 415 40.67 48.70 -3.39
N ILE A 416 40.98 49.99 -3.27
CA ILE A 416 40.00 51.05 -3.00
C ILE A 416 38.90 51.06 -4.07
N GLN A 417 39.26 51.11 -5.36
CA GLN A 417 38.29 51.12 -6.47
C GLN A 417 37.39 49.87 -6.47
N HIS A 418 37.94 48.72 -6.10
CA HIS A 418 37.19 47.47 -6.00
C HIS A 418 36.21 47.46 -4.83
N LEU A 419 36.63 47.93 -3.65
CA LEU A 419 35.76 48.04 -2.49
C LEU A 419 34.67 49.11 -2.72
N GLU A 420 35.00 50.25 -3.34
CA GLU A 420 34.02 51.26 -3.77
C GLU A 420 32.98 50.66 -4.74
N SER A 421 33.40 49.79 -5.67
CA SER A 421 32.49 49.07 -6.58
C SER A 421 31.56 48.10 -5.84
N ILE A 422 32.06 47.41 -4.81
CA ILE A 422 31.27 46.52 -3.95
C ILE A 422 30.25 47.32 -3.11
N GLU A 423 30.67 48.43 -2.50
CA GLU A 423 29.75 49.31 -1.75
C GLU A 423 28.65 49.86 -2.66
N GLN A 424 28.99 50.29 -3.87
CA GLN A 424 28.02 50.84 -4.81
C GLN A 424 26.91 49.84 -5.18
N GLN A 425 27.22 48.54 -5.25
CA GLN A 425 26.25 47.50 -5.59
C GLN A 425 25.46 46.97 -4.38
N PHE A 426 26.09 46.82 -3.21
CA PHE A 426 25.50 46.13 -2.05
C PHE A 426 25.19 47.04 -0.85
N GLY A 427 25.66 48.30 -0.85
CA GLY A 427 25.42 49.31 0.18
C GLY A 427 26.12 49.10 1.54
N CYS A 428 26.55 47.87 1.81
CA CYS A 428 27.21 47.43 3.03
C CYS A 428 28.18 46.26 2.74
N PHE A 429 29.11 46.03 3.67
CA PHE A 429 29.97 44.85 3.71
C PHE A 429 29.52 43.92 4.84
N SER A 430 29.74 42.62 4.71
CA SER A 430 29.54 41.67 5.81
C SER A 430 30.73 41.68 6.78
N GLY A 431 30.54 41.16 8.00
CA GLY A 431 31.61 41.02 9.00
C GLY A 431 32.80 40.15 8.56
N LYS A 432 32.71 39.44 7.41
CA LYS A 432 33.86 38.75 6.79
C LYS A 432 34.98 39.73 6.40
N PHE A 433 34.67 41.01 6.20
CA PHE A 433 35.62 42.05 5.83
C PHE A 433 36.25 42.78 7.04
N ASP A 434 35.78 42.57 8.28
CA ASP A 434 36.24 43.35 9.45
C ASP A 434 37.74 43.26 9.71
N ASN A 435 38.30 42.06 9.58
CA ASN A 435 39.73 41.85 9.76
C ASN A 435 40.55 42.46 8.61
N MET A 436 39.99 42.49 7.40
CA MET A 436 40.58 43.18 6.25
C MET A 436 40.61 44.69 6.50
N PHE A 437 39.49 45.29 6.91
CA PHE A 437 39.42 46.74 7.15
C PHE A 437 40.41 47.22 8.24
N LYS A 438 40.61 46.44 9.32
CA LYS A 438 41.62 46.74 10.35
C LYS A 438 43.05 46.82 9.80
N ILE A 439 43.43 45.90 8.90
CA ILE A 439 44.76 45.88 8.26
C ILE A 439 44.87 46.98 7.20
N PHE A 440 43.78 47.22 6.48
CA PHE A 440 43.65 48.24 5.44
C PHE A 440 43.85 49.66 5.98
N GLU A 441 43.23 50.00 7.14
CA GLU A 441 43.42 51.31 7.80
C GLU A 441 44.89 51.60 8.14
N LEU A 442 45.65 50.59 8.59
CA LEU A 442 47.08 50.73 8.89
C LEU A 442 47.93 51.04 7.64
N LYS A 443 47.49 50.58 6.47
CA LYS A 443 48.21 50.71 5.20
C LYS A 443 47.95 52.02 4.46
N LEU A 444 46.94 52.80 4.87
CA LEU A 444 46.60 54.11 4.26
C LEU A 444 47.75 55.14 4.29
N GLN A 445 48.75 54.96 5.15
CA GLN A 445 49.91 55.84 5.28
C GLN A 445 50.80 55.89 4.02
N ILE A 446 50.59 54.99 3.05
CA ILE A 446 51.31 54.97 1.76
C ILE A 446 50.70 55.91 0.70
N LEU A 447 49.50 56.44 0.94
CA LEU A 447 48.83 57.40 0.07
C LEU A 447 49.33 58.83 0.32
N ASP A 448 49.02 59.75 -0.59
CA ASP A 448 49.14 61.18 -0.25
C ASP A 448 48.10 61.58 0.81
N ARG A 449 48.35 62.69 1.51
CA ARG A 449 47.45 63.13 2.60
C ARG A 449 46.01 63.37 2.13
N PRO A 450 45.73 64.01 0.98
CA PRO A 450 44.37 64.17 0.48
C PRO A 450 43.62 62.84 0.30
N GLU A 451 44.23 61.84 -0.34
CA GLU A 451 43.61 60.52 -0.50
C GLU A 451 43.51 59.77 0.83
N GLN A 452 44.52 59.86 1.70
CA GLN A 452 44.48 59.28 3.05
C GLN A 452 43.28 59.81 3.86
N GLU A 453 43.04 61.12 3.83
CA GLU A 453 41.90 61.76 4.50
C GLU A 453 40.56 61.37 3.85
N ARG A 454 40.48 61.33 2.50
CA ARG A 454 39.30 60.87 1.76
C ARG A 454 38.91 59.44 2.16
N VAL A 455 39.86 58.52 2.08
CA VAL A 455 39.65 57.09 2.33
C VAL A 455 39.39 56.82 3.82
N SER A 456 40.10 57.48 4.75
CA SER A 456 39.80 57.35 6.19
C SER A 456 38.40 57.85 6.55
N LYS A 457 37.94 58.94 5.93
CA LYS A 457 36.57 59.43 6.11
C LYS A 457 35.52 58.47 5.54
N TRP A 458 35.83 57.83 4.42
CA TRP A 458 34.99 56.82 3.80
C TRP A 458 34.88 55.54 4.64
N ILE A 459 35.98 54.96 5.12
CA ILE A 459 35.97 53.78 6.01
C ILE A 459 35.20 54.08 7.30
N LYS A 460 35.39 55.26 7.90
CA LYS A 460 34.59 55.69 9.06
C LYS A 460 33.09 55.76 8.75
N SER A 461 32.71 56.12 7.53
CA SER A 461 31.31 56.09 7.10
C SER A 461 30.79 54.67 6.87
N LEU A 462 31.62 53.73 6.43
CA LEU A 462 31.29 52.30 6.37
C LEU A 462 31.10 51.72 7.77
N SER A 463 32.01 52.01 8.71
CA SER A 463 31.88 51.59 10.11
C SER A 463 30.58 52.12 10.73
N LEU A 464 30.28 53.41 10.56
CA LEU A 464 29.00 54.00 10.97
C LEU A 464 27.79 53.30 10.34
N ARG A 465 27.86 52.87 9.07
CA ARG A 465 26.77 52.11 8.44
C ARG A 465 26.66 50.68 8.97
N SER A 466 27.78 49.97 9.18
CA SER A 466 27.76 48.63 9.78
C SER A 466 27.12 48.68 11.18
N SER A 467 27.48 49.66 12.01
CA SER A 467 26.86 49.88 13.32
C SER A 467 25.43 50.41 13.27
N ILE A 468 24.90 50.77 12.10
CA ILE A 468 23.48 51.16 11.90
C ILE A 468 22.67 50.02 11.26
N SER A 469 23.31 49.11 10.51
CA SER A 469 22.67 47.89 9.97
C SER A 469 22.68 46.72 10.96
N GLU A 470 23.69 46.62 11.83
CA GLU A 470 23.75 45.63 12.91
C GLU A 470 22.98 46.06 14.15
N PHE A 471 22.50 47.32 14.22
CA PHE A 471 21.60 47.78 15.28
C PHE A 471 20.14 47.38 15.09
N SER A 472 19.97 46.08 14.86
CA SER A 472 18.76 45.31 15.15
C SER A 472 18.99 44.22 16.22
N SER A 473 19.94 44.42 17.17
CA SER A 473 19.80 43.97 18.58
C SER A 473 20.85 44.56 19.56
N GLU A 474 20.36 45.42 20.47
CA GLU A 474 20.85 45.70 21.85
C GLU A 474 22.26 46.34 22.13
N HIS A 475 22.24 47.62 22.57
CA HIS A 475 23.39 48.39 23.11
C HIS A 475 23.75 47.89 24.55
N SER A 476 24.97 48.01 25.09
CA SER A 476 25.64 49.31 25.32
C SER A 476 27.07 49.18 25.92
N HIS A 477 27.92 50.19 25.64
CA HIS A 477 29.16 50.50 26.36
C HIS A 477 29.44 52.01 26.26
N SER A 478 30.09 52.61 27.27
CA SER A 478 30.56 54.00 27.22
C SER A 478 31.77 54.25 28.14
N THR A 479 32.62 55.23 27.76
CA THR A 479 33.59 56.06 28.56
C THR A 479 34.77 56.51 27.63
N VAL A 480 34.79 57.74 27.07
CA VAL A 480 35.53 58.98 27.53
C VAL A 480 37.06 58.89 27.25
N THR A 481 37.84 59.85 26.68
CA THR A 481 38.15 61.29 26.99
C THR A 481 38.96 61.93 25.79
N VAL A 482 38.68 63.13 25.22
CA VAL A 482 39.22 64.54 25.40
C VAL A 482 40.76 64.80 25.19
N ILE A 483 41.11 66.03 24.74
CA ILE A 483 42.45 66.74 24.68
C ILE A 483 43.26 66.48 23.37
N GLU A 484 43.85 67.42 22.59
CA GLU A 484 43.90 68.92 22.53
C GLU A 484 44.24 69.45 21.09
N HIS A 485 44.26 70.79 20.84
CA HIS A 485 44.89 71.50 19.68
C HIS A 485 45.22 72.97 20.04
N SER A 486 46.27 73.58 19.46
CA SER A 486 46.68 74.96 19.80
C SER A 486 47.24 75.82 18.63
N GLU A 487 46.74 77.06 18.53
CA GLU A 487 47.43 78.29 18.03
C GLU A 487 47.82 78.41 16.53
N LYS A 488 47.85 79.60 15.88
CA LYS A 488 47.61 80.99 16.32
C LYS A 488 47.23 81.89 15.11
N THR A 489 46.43 82.93 15.33
CA THR A 489 46.30 84.11 14.44
C THR A 489 46.37 85.41 15.24
N TYR A 490 46.37 86.54 14.52
CA TYR A 490 47.09 87.78 14.85
C TYR A 490 46.16 88.94 15.28
N GLU A 491 46.78 90.00 15.82
CA GLU A 491 46.26 91.38 15.96
C GLU A 491 45.09 91.70 16.93
N LEU A 492 45.43 92.43 18.00
CA LEU A 492 44.69 93.59 18.49
C LEU A 492 45.53 94.33 19.55
N GLU A 493 45.64 95.67 19.45
CA GLU A 493 45.44 96.57 20.61
C GLU A 493 45.43 98.07 20.25
N GLN A 494 44.46 98.78 20.84
CA GLN A 494 44.48 100.22 21.19
C GLN A 494 44.43 101.27 20.05
N ASN A 495 43.21 101.52 19.57
CA ASN A 495 42.86 102.80 18.95
C ASN A 495 42.93 103.96 19.95
N VAL A 496 43.62 105.02 19.53
CA VAL A 496 43.37 106.46 19.81
C VAL A 496 42.59 106.76 21.10
N ARG A 497 43.36 107.00 22.16
CA ARG A 497 43.03 107.24 23.59
C ARG A 497 42.07 108.40 23.93
N ILE A 498 41.28 108.95 23.00
CA ILE A 498 40.45 110.16 23.22
C ILE A 498 38.96 110.02 22.83
N ASP A 499 38.53 108.96 22.11
CA ASP A 499 37.10 108.54 22.04
C ASP A 499 36.79 107.34 22.97
N LEU A 500 37.66 107.12 23.95
CA LEU A 500 37.74 105.86 24.72
C LEU A 500 36.61 105.67 25.75
N GLU A 501 35.94 106.73 26.21
CA GLU A 501 34.90 106.63 27.25
C GLU A 501 33.50 106.25 26.71
N GLU A 502 33.18 106.57 25.45
CA GLU A 502 31.91 106.19 24.84
C GLU A 502 31.96 104.76 24.25
N THR A 503 33.11 104.36 23.71
CA THR A 503 33.37 102.98 23.25
C THR A 503 33.31 101.98 24.41
N LEU A 504 33.96 102.24 25.55
CA LEU A 504 33.90 101.40 26.76
C LEU A 504 32.48 101.22 27.34
N LYS A 505 31.56 102.17 27.11
CA LYS A 505 30.14 102.04 27.51
C LYS A 505 29.33 101.17 26.55
N LEU A 506 29.66 101.17 25.26
CA LEU A 506 29.03 100.32 24.26
C LEU A 506 29.52 98.88 24.36
N GLU A 507 30.82 98.65 24.54
CA GLU A 507 31.39 97.31 24.73
C GLU A 507 30.80 96.59 25.94
N LYS A 508 30.72 97.24 27.11
CA LYS A 508 30.06 96.66 28.30
C LYS A 508 28.61 96.26 28.05
N ARG A 509 27.85 97.06 27.30
CA ARG A 509 26.47 96.72 26.95
C ARG A 509 26.36 95.54 25.98
N ILE A 510 27.30 95.42 25.03
CA ILE A 510 27.35 94.29 24.09
C ILE A 510 27.74 93.00 24.84
N GLU A 511 28.71 93.09 25.75
CA GLU A 511 29.14 91.96 26.58
C GLU A 511 28.06 91.51 27.57
N GLU A 512 27.37 92.43 28.25
CA GLU A 512 26.21 92.12 29.12
C GLU A 512 25.10 91.39 28.34
N VAL A 513 24.75 91.85 27.13
CA VAL A 513 23.75 91.19 26.28
C VAL A 513 24.24 89.81 25.80
N SER A 514 25.51 89.68 25.43
CA SER A 514 26.09 88.42 24.96
C SER A 514 26.14 87.36 26.07
N ILE A 515 26.50 87.74 27.29
CA ILE A 515 26.49 86.87 28.48
C ILE A 515 25.06 86.44 28.81
N GLU A 516 24.09 87.36 28.76
CA GLU A 516 22.68 87.08 29.06
C GLU A 516 22.03 86.15 28.02
N GLU A 517 22.32 86.32 26.72
CA GLU A 517 21.90 85.37 25.69
C GLU A 517 22.57 84.00 25.83
N SER A 518 23.85 83.97 26.22
CA SER A 518 24.59 82.72 26.43
C SER A 518 24.04 81.94 27.62
N LYS A 519 23.73 82.60 28.74
CA LYS A 519 23.04 82.00 29.89
C LYS A 519 21.67 81.44 29.52
N LYS A 520 20.85 82.20 28.79
CA LYS A 520 19.52 81.72 28.35
C LYS A 520 19.60 80.53 27.39
N LYS A 521 20.65 80.44 26.56
CA LYS A 521 20.92 79.26 25.74
C LYS A 521 21.39 78.06 26.58
N GLN A 522 22.27 78.29 27.55
CA GLN A 522 22.77 77.28 28.49
C GLN A 522 21.63 76.69 29.33
N GLU A 523 20.84 77.51 30.03
CA GLU A 523 19.71 77.07 30.87
C GLU A 523 18.66 76.29 30.06
N LYS A 524 18.37 76.74 28.83
CA LYS A 524 17.42 76.05 27.94
C LYS A 524 17.95 74.72 27.42
N LEU A 525 19.26 74.58 27.27
CA LEU A 525 19.90 73.31 26.90
C LEU A 525 19.92 72.34 28.09
N GLU A 526 20.27 72.82 29.28
CA GLU A 526 20.30 72.01 30.52
C GLU A 526 18.90 71.52 30.91
N LEU A 527 17.86 72.36 30.79
CA LEU A 527 16.47 71.94 31.02
C LEU A 527 16.07 70.82 30.04
N LYS A 528 16.36 70.97 28.74
CA LYS A 528 16.05 69.96 27.73
C LYS A 528 16.79 68.64 27.99
N GLN A 529 18.05 68.70 28.40
CA GLN A 529 18.84 67.51 28.75
C GLN A 529 18.27 66.76 29.97
N ARG A 530 17.79 67.48 31.00
CA ARG A 530 17.14 66.84 32.16
C ARG A 530 15.80 66.21 31.80
N GLU A 531 14.96 66.89 31.01
CA GLU A 531 13.70 66.34 30.53
C GLU A 531 13.91 65.08 29.67
N GLU A 532 14.93 65.07 28.81
CA GLU A 532 15.32 63.89 28.02
C GLU A 532 15.87 62.75 28.88
N GLU A 533 16.63 63.04 29.94
CA GLU A 533 17.19 62.03 30.85
C GLU A 533 16.14 61.41 31.77
N GLU A 534 15.24 62.20 32.37
CA GLU A 534 14.11 61.68 33.14
C GLU A 534 13.14 60.85 32.29
N ALA A 535 12.97 61.20 31.01
CA ALA A 535 12.20 60.40 30.06
C ALA A 535 12.86 59.04 29.79
N ARG A 536 14.17 59.00 29.52
CA ARG A 536 14.92 57.74 29.33
C ARG A 536 14.81 56.81 30.53
N ILE A 537 15.05 57.31 31.74
CA ILE A 537 15.04 56.49 32.97
C ILE A 537 13.66 55.84 33.18
N LYS A 538 12.57 56.59 33.01
CA LYS A 538 11.21 56.06 33.14
C LYS A 538 10.90 55.00 32.07
N GLU A 539 11.33 55.23 30.82
CA GLU A 539 11.14 54.28 29.73
C GLU A 539 11.91 52.97 29.98
N GLU A 540 13.11 53.04 30.57
CA GLU A 540 13.95 51.88 30.85
C GLU A 540 13.48 51.08 32.08
N GLU A 541 13.03 51.75 33.15
CA GLU A 541 12.36 51.07 34.27
C GLU A 541 11.05 50.38 33.84
N GLU A 542 10.27 51.00 32.95
CA GLU A 542 9.03 50.40 32.43
C GLU A 542 9.34 49.18 31.53
N LYS A 543 10.42 49.22 30.73
CA LYS A 543 10.91 48.07 29.96
C LYS A 543 11.33 46.92 30.87
N GLN A 544 12.16 47.17 31.89
CA GLN A 544 12.62 46.11 32.81
C GLN A 544 11.47 45.46 33.58
N ARG A 545 10.49 46.24 34.05
CA ARG A 545 9.29 45.69 34.72
C ARG A 545 8.49 44.76 33.81
N LYS A 546 8.26 45.16 32.55
CA LYS A 546 7.54 44.34 31.57
C LYS A 546 8.27 43.03 31.27
N ILE A 547 9.60 43.06 31.13
CA ILE A 547 10.41 41.85 30.93
C ILE A 547 10.26 40.88 32.12
N LEU A 548 10.40 41.38 33.36
CA LEU A 548 10.33 40.53 34.56
C LEU A 548 8.94 39.91 34.76
N GLU A 549 7.87 40.68 34.52
CA GLU A 549 6.49 40.17 34.59
C GLU A 549 6.21 39.13 33.50
N GLU A 550 6.76 39.30 32.29
CA GLU A 550 6.61 38.33 31.20
C GLU A 550 7.40 37.04 31.44
N GLU A 551 8.62 37.11 31.99
CA GLU A 551 9.40 35.92 32.38
C GLU A 551 8.71 35.13 33.50
N ALA A 552 8.15 35.82 34.51
CA ALA A 552 7.42 35.17 35.59
C ALA A 552 6.16 34.46 35.08
N ARG A 553 5.41 35.10 34.17
CA ARG A 553 4.21 34.50 33.56
C ARG A 553 4.56 33.27 32.71
N LYS A 554 5.60 33.36 31.87
CA LYS A 554 6.08 32.24 31.04
C LYS A 554 6.47 31.01 31.89
N LYS A 555 7.18 31.19 33.00
CA LYS A 555 7.56 30.08 33.89
C LYS A 555 6.37 29.40 34.55
N GLN A 556 5.33 30.15 34.93
CA GLN A 556 4.11 29.56 35.48
C GLN A 556 3.32 28.81 34.39
N GLU A 557 3.16 29.40 33.20
CA GLU A 557 2.51 28.78 32.05
C GLU A 557 3.23 27.46 31.64
N GLU A 558 4.57 27.42 31.67
CA GLU A 558 5.38 26.22 31.41
C GLU A 558 5.20 25.11 32.47
N GLU A 559 5.13 25.45 33.76
CA GLU A 559 4.97 24.45 34.82
C GLU A 559 3.55 23.85 34.86
N GLU A 560 2.52 24.68 34.66
CA GLU A 560 1.14 24.22 34.51
C GLU A 560 0.96 23.34 33.26
N ALA A 561 1.61 23.70 32.14
CA ALA A 561 1.62 22.87 30.93
C ALA A 561 2.33 21.52 31.14
N ARG A 562 3.46 21.50 31.87
CA ARG A 562 4.20 20.25 32.18
C ARG A 562 3.36 19.28 33.00
N LEU A 563 2.75 19.77 34.09
CA LEU A 563 1.88 18.95 34.95
C LEU A 563 0.69 18.37 34.18
N LYS A 564 0.04 19.19 33.34
CA LYS A 564 -1.08 18.75 32.52
C LYS A 564 -0.66 17.69 31.50
N ALA A 565 0.50 17.85 30.85
CA ALA A 565 1.03 16.86 29.91
C ALA A 565 1.37 15.52 30.59
N GLU A 566 1.89 15.54 31.83
CA GLU A 566 2.15 14.31 32.60
C GLU A 566 0.87 13.56 33.00
N GLU A 567 -0.23 14.27 33.29
CA GLU A 567 -1.53 13.64 33.56
C GLU A 567 -2.19 13.09 32.28
N GLU A 568 -2.19 13.88 31.19
CA GLU A 568 -2.70 13.46 29.88
C GLU A 568 -1.95 12.22 29.36
N LEU A 569 -0.62 12.12 29.55
CA LEU A 569 0.17 10.95 29.18
C LEU A 569 -0.22 9.70 29.99
N LYS A 570 -0.42 9.81 31.32
CA LYS A 570 -0.86 8.68 32.16
C LYS A 570 -2.25 8.17 31.76
N ILE A 571 -3.17 9.08 31.46
CA ILE A 571 -4.51 8.72 30.96
C ILE A 571 -4.41 8.01 29.61
N TYR A 572 -3.60 8.54 28.69
CA TYR A 572 -3.36 7.94 27.37
C TYR A 572 -2.76 6.53 27.47
N GLU A 573 -1.76 6.30 28.33
CA GLU A 573 -1.16 4.98 28.55
C GLU A 573 -2.16 3.98 29.15
N GLU A 574 -2.98 4.40 30.13
CA GLU A 574 -3.98 3.50 30.71
C GLU A 574 -5.11 3.16 29.73
N GLU A 575 -5.55 4.13 28.91
CA GLU A 575 -6.50 3.89 27.82
C GLU A 575 -5.93 2.96 26.75
N LYS A 576 -4.67 3.18 26.33
CA LYS A 576 -3.99 2.34 25.35
C LYS A 576 -3.92 0.90 25.84
N ARG A 577 -3.48 0.67 27.08
CA ARG A 577 -3.43 -0.67 27.69
C ARG A 577 -4.81 -1.33 27.81
N LYS A 578 -5.87 -0.54 28.09
CA LYS A 578 -7.26 -1.03 28.09
C LYS A 578 -7.72 -1.44 26.69
N LYS A 579 -7.41 -0.65 25.65
CA LYS A 579 -7.73 -0.96 24.24
C LYS A 579 -7.01 -2.22 23.76
N GLU A 580 -5.71 -2.34 24.05
CA GLU A 580 -4.91 -3.53 23.70
C GLU A 580 -5.47 -4.82 24.34
N LEU A 581 -5.83 -4.79 25.63
CA LEU A 581 -6.39 -5.95 26.33
C LEU A 581 -7.80 -6.33 25.83
N GLU A 582 -8.61 -5.33 25.46
CA GLU A 582 -9.94 -5.51 24.85
C GLU A 582 -9.83 -6.11 23.44
N GLU A 583 -8.84 -5.69 22.65
CA GLU A 583 -8.54 -6.30 21.34
C GLU A 583 -8.01 -7.72 21.45
N GLU A 584 -7.13 -8.01 22.40
CA GLU A 584 -6.63 -9.37 22.63
C GLU A 584 -7.76 -10.33 23.02
N ARG A 585 -8.69 -9.86 23.87
CA ARG A 585 -9.92 -10.61 24.21
C ARG A 585 -10.77 -10.88 22.97
N LYS A 586 -11.06 -9.85 22.15
CA LYS A 586 -11.84 -10.00 20.91
C LYS A 586 -11.17 -10.97 19.93
N LYS A 587 -9.85 -10.90 19.73
CA LYS A 587 -9.09 -11.83 18.87
C LYS A 587 -9.19 -13.28 19.38
N LYS A 588 -9.14 -13.51 20.69
CA LYS A 588 -9.33 -14.84 21.31
C LYS A 588 -10.77 -15.36 21.14
N GLU A 589 -11.77 -14.52 21.37
CA GLU A 589 -13.19 -14.86 21.18
C GLU A 589 -13.50 -15.18 19.71
N GLU A 590 -13.03 -14.36 18.75
CA GLU A 590 -13.17 -14.64 17.31
C GLU A 590 -12.51 -15.95 16.89
N LEU A 591 -11.30 -16.23 17.39
CA LEU A 591 -10.59 -17.47 17.08
C LEU A 591 -11.36 -18.70 17.59
N GLU A 592 -11.94 -18.61 18.79
CA GLU A 592 -12.76 -19.70 19.33
C GLU A 592 -14.10 -19.87 18.59
N ILE A 593 -14.73 -18.76 18.17
CA ILE A 593 -15.93 -18.79 17.30
C ILE A 593 -15.59 -19.44 15.95
N LYS A 594 -14.49 -19.06 15.30
CA LYS A 594 -14.03 -19.66 14.03
C LYS A 594 -13.75 -21.16 14.20
N ARG A 595 -13.06 -21.58 15.26
CA ARG A 595 -12.82 -23.01 15.57
C ARG A 595 -14.11 -23.79 15.75
N LYS A 596 -15.06 -23.28 16.55
CA LYS A 596 -16.36 -23.93 16.75
C LYS A 596 -17.16 -24.04 15.45
N ALA A 597 -17.16 -23.00 14.63
CA ALA A 597 -17.84 -23.00 13.32
C ALA A 597 -17.21 -24.00 12.34
N GLU A 598 -15.89 -24.17 12.33
CA GLU A 598 -15.23 -25.21 11.52
C GLU A 598 -15.52 -26.63 12.01
N GLU A 599 -15.49 -26.86 13.32
CA GLU A 599 -15.84 -28.16 13.90
C GLU A 599 -17.31 -28.53 13.61
N GLU A 600 -18.22 -27.56 13.65
CA GLU A 600 -19.62 -27.77 13.27
C GLU A 600 -19.79 -28.05 11.77
N LYS A 601 -19.09 -27.31 10.89
CA LYS A 601 -19.07 -27.60 9.45
C LYS A 601 -18.55 -29.01 9.15
N LYS A 602 -17.44 -29.42 9.78
CA LYS A 602 -16.86 -30.77 9.63
C LYS A 602 -17.82 -31.86 10.13
N LYS A 603 -18.51 -31.64 11.25
CA LYS A 603 -19.55 -32.58 11.76
C LYS A 603 -20.74 -32.69 10.81
N LYS A 604 -21.26 -31.57 10.31
CA LYS A 604 -22.38 -31.54 9.35
C LYS A 604 -22.03 -32.26 8.05
N ALA A 605 -20.86 -31.98 7.46
CA ALA A 605 -20.39 -32.65 6.24
C ALA A 605 -20.28 -34.17 6.42
N LEU A 606 -19.72 -34.64 7.53
CA LEU A 606 -19.61 -36.08 7.84
C LEU A 606 -20.98 -36.76 8.05
N GLU A 607 -21.97 -36.03 8.62
CA GLU A 607 -23.32 -36.54 8.80
C GLU A 607 -24.09 -36.60 7.46
N GLU A 608 -23.93 -35.59 6.61
CA GLU A 608 -24.50 -35.57 5.25
C GLU A 608 -23.92 -36.67 4.37
N GLU A 609 -22.61 -36.92 4.42
CA GLU A 609 -21.95 -38.02 3.70
C GLU A 609 -22.50 -39.39 4.15
N LYS A 610 -22.67 -39.60 5.46
CA LYS A 610 -23.29 -40.81 6.02
C LYS A 610 -24.75 -40.97 5.58
N LYS A 611 -25.55 -39.89 5.60
CA LYS A 611 -26.94 -39.90 5.12
C LYS A 611 -27.00 -40.24 3.62
N ARG A 612 -26.11 -39.66 2.81
CA ARG A 612 -26.00 -39.93 1.37
C ARG A 612 -25.67 -41.39 1.09
N LYS A 613 -24.65 -41.96 1.74
CA LYS A 613 -24.28 -43.39 1.59
C LYS A 613 -25.42 -44.35 1.97
N ILE A 614 -26.16 -44.04 3.04
CA ILE A 614 -27.35 -44.81 3.44
C ILE A 614 -28.49 -44.67 2.41
N ALA A 615 -28.69 -43.48 1.84
CA ALA A 615 -29.70 -43.25 0.80
C ALA A 615 -29.36 -43.96 -0.51
N GLU A 616 -28.10 -43.92 -0.95
CA GLU A 616 -27.60 -44.61 -2.15
C GLU A 616 -27.74 -46.13 -2.01
N GLU A 617 -27.42 -46.71 -0.85
CA GLU A 617 -27.60 -48.14 -0.58
C GLU A 617 -29.09 -48.55 -0.55
N LYS A 618 -29.95 -47.76 0.11
CA LYS A 618 -31.40 -47.99 0.07
C LYS A 618 -31.97 -47.87 -1.36
N ALA A 619 -31.47 -46.94 -2.16
CA ALA A 619 -31.85 -46.78 -3.55
C ALA A 619 -31.43 -48.00 -4.39
N ARG A 620 -30.19 -48.50 -4.24
CA ARG A 620 -29.72 -49.74 -4.87
C ARG A 620 -30.59 -50.94 -4.50
N GLN A 621 -30.87 -51.15 -3.21
CA GLN A 621 -31.73 -52.24 -2.74
C GLN A 621 -33.18 -52.13 -3.27
N LYS A 622 -33.72 -50.91 -3.37
CA LYS A 622 -35.04 -50.67 -3.97
C LYS A 622 -35.04 -50.98 -5.46
N GLN A 623 -34.04 -50.48 -6.20
CA GLN A 623 -33.88 -50.71 -7.63
C GLN A 623 -33.68 -52.20 -7.95
N GLU A 624 -32.94 -52.94 -7.12
CA GLU A 624 -32.77 -54.38 -7.28
C GLU A 624 -34.07 -55.15 -7.01
N LYS A 625 -34.84 -54.77 -5.97
CA LYS A 625 -36.17 -55.33 -5.71
C LYS A 625 -37.14 -55.04 -6.87
N GLU A 626 -37.14 -53.82 -7.40
CA GLU A 626 -37.95 -53.45 -8.57
C GLU A 626 -37.50 -54.22 -9.83
N ARG A 627 -36.19 -54.38 -10.07
CA ARG A 627 -35.65 -55.19 -11.18
C ARG A 627 -36.07 -56.67 -11.08
N LYS A 628 -36.04 -57.25 -9.87
CA LYS A 628 -36.49 -58.63 -9.61
C LYS A 628 -38.00 -58.79 -9.81
N LYS A 629 -38.81 -57.82 -9.39
CA LYS A 629 -40.26 -57.78 -9.69
C LYS A 629 -40.54 -57.68 -11.19
N GLN A 630 -39.79 -56.83 -11.90
CA GLN A 630 -39.95 -56.63 -13.34
C GLN A 630 -39.55 -57.88 -14.15
N ALA A 631 -38.49 -58.59 -13.74
CA ALA A 631 -38.09 -59.85 -14.34
C ALA A 631 -39.14 -60.96 -14.12
N ASN A 632 -39.67 -61.05 -12.90
CA ASN A 632 -40.63 -62.08 -12.48
C ASN A 632 -42.05 -61.50 -12.35
N LYS A 633 -42.53 -60.84 -13.40
CA LYS A 633 -43.88 -60.24 -13.45
C LYS A 633 -44.96 -61.32 -13.53
N CYS A 634 -46.11 -61.11 -12.88
CA CYS A 634 -47.26 -62.00 -13.00
C CYS A 634 -47.91 -61.90 -14.40
N THR A 635 -47.99 -63.02 -15.13
CA THR A 635 -48.59 -63.06 -16.49
C THR A 635 -49.83 -63.95 -16.61
N PHE A 636 -49.98 -64.99 -15.77
CA PHE A 636 -51.06 -65.98 -15.93
C PHE A 636 -52.41 -65.58 -15.30
N LEU A 637 -52.47 -64.46 -14.57
CA LEU A 637 -53.66 -63.92 -13.90
C LEU A 637 -53.98 -62.47 -14.31
N GLN A 638 -53.57 -62.05 -15.50
CA GLN A 638 -53.92 -60.74 -16.04
C GLN A 638 -55.46 -60.55 -16.06
N ASN A 639 -55.92 -59.36 -15.67
CA ASN A 639 -57.33 -58.98 -15.54
C ASN A 639 -58.13 -59.67 -14.43
N PHE A 640 -57.50 -60.45 -13.54
CA PHE A 640 -58.17 -60.90 -12.32
C PHE A 640 -58.15 -59.80 -11.24
N THR A 641 -59.24 -59.74 -10.47
CA THR A 641 -59.34 -58.90 -9.28
C THR A 641 -59.14 -59.76 -8.04
N PHE A 642 -58.24 -59.36 -7.16
CA PHE A 642 -57.95 -60.03 -5.89
C PHE A 642 -58.49 -59.22 -4.72
N ILE A 643 -58.87 -59.92 -3.65
CA ILE A 643 -59.29 -59.32 -2.38
C ILE A 643 -58.39 -59.89 -1.29
N ARG A 644 -57.85 -59.04 -0.42
CA ARG A 644 -57.04 -59.46 0.72
C ARG A 644 -57.99 -59.82 1.87
N HIS A 645 -57.83 -61.01 2.47
CA HIS A 645 -58.81 -61.52 3.45
C HIS A 645 -59.09 -60.54 4.61
N GLN A 646 -58.07 -59.95 5.23
CA GLN A 646 -58.28 -58.98 6.33
C GLN A 646 -58.63 -57.55 5.85
N HIS A 647 -58.57 -57.27 4.54
CA HIS A 647 -58.93 -55.99 3.95
C HIS A 647 -59.94 -56.14 2.80
N PRO A 648 -61.15 -56.67 3.08
CA PRO A 648 -62.14 -57.04 2.05
C PRO A 648 -62.74 -55.83 1.31
N SER A 649 -62.55 -54.61 1.82
CA SER A 649 -62.97 -53.36 1.19
C SER A 649 -62.04 -52.89 0.05
N GLN A 650 -60.86 -53.51 -0.11
CA GLN A 650 -59.88 -53.11 -1.13
C GLN A 650 -59.66 -54.21 -2.17
N THR A 651 -59.69 -53.82 -3.43
CA THR A 651 -59.37 -54.67 -4.58
C THR A 651 -57.95 -54.44 -5.08
N TYR A 652 -57.35 -55.50 -5.60
CA TYR A 652 -55.96 -55.55 -6.06
C TYR A 652 -55.87 -56.22 -7.44
N ASN A 653 -54.79 -55.99 -8.18
CA ASN A 653 -54.49 -56.59 -9.48
C ASN A 653 -53.23 -57.48 -9.43
N GLU A 654 -52.81 -58.04 -10.56
CA GLU A 654 -51.78 -59.09 -10.64
C GLU A 654 -50.41 -58.65 -10.11
N ARG A 655 -50.16 -57.35 -10.02
CA ARG A 655 -48.90 -56.77 -9.52
C ARG A 655 -48.60 -57.08 -8.05
N VAL A 656 -49.60 -57.50 -7.26
CA VAL A 656 -49.35 -57.97 -5.87
C VAL A 656 -48.61 -59.31 -5.84
N LEU A 657 -48.57 -60.03 -6.96
CA LEU A 657 -47.89 -61.31 -7.14
C LEU A 657 -46.51 -61.16 -7.82
N ASP A 658 -46.16 -59.96 -8.31
CA ASP A 658 -44.88 -59.70 -9.00
C ASP A 658 -43.68 -60.02 -8.08
N GLY A 659 -42.77 -60.86 -8.56
CA GLY A 659 -41.57 -61.31 -7.85
C GLY A 659 -41.82 -62.30 -6.70
N LYS A 660 -43.05 -62.82 -6.54
CA LYS A 660 -43.41 -63.79 -5.49
C LYS A 660 -43.59 -65.20 -6.04
N VAL A 661 -43.37 -66.21 -5.22
CA VAL A 661 -43.92 -67.56 -5.48
C VAL A 661 -45.41 -67.54 -5.16
N VAL A 662 -46.24 -68.07 -6.06
CA VAL A 662 -47.71 -68.06 -5.91
C VAL A 662 -48.22 -69.47 -5.61
N GLY A 663 -48.97 -69.63 -4.51
CA GLY A 663 -49.71 -70.84 -4.19
C GLY A 663 -51.19 -70.71 -4.53
N LEU A 664 -51.66 -71.35 -5.60
CA LEU A 664 -53.10 -71.46 -5.87
C LEU A 664 -53.72 -72.49 -4.93
N TYR A 665 -54.54 -72.03 -3.99
CA TYR A 665 -55.18 -72.87 -3.00
C TYR A 665 -56.64 -73.16 -3.37
N PHE A 666 -56.91 -74.40 -3.81
CA PHE A 666 -58.25 -74.87 -4.15
C PHE A 666 -58.87 -75.56 -2.94
N SER A 667 -59.98 -75.02 -2.44
CA SER A 667 -60.59 -75.48 -1.19
C SER A 667 -62.06 -75.06 -1.06
N ALA A 668 -62.78 -75.62 -0.09
CA ALA A 668 -64.14 -75.19 0.27
C ALA A 668 -64.50 -75.59 1.71
N HIS A 669 -65.42 -74.84 2.32
CA HIS A 669 -65.94 -75.06 3.66
C HIS A 669 -66.53 -76.45 3.85
N TRP A 670 -67.32 -76.90 2.88
CA TRP A 670 -68.07 -78.16 2.96
C TRP A 670 -67.16 -79.39 2.99
N CYS A 671 -65.91 -79.28 2.53
CA CYS A 671 -64.95 -80.38 2.46
C CYS A 671 -64.23 -80.61 3.81
N PRO A 672 -64.38 -81.76 4.49
CA PRO A 672 -63.73 -81.98 5.79
C PRO A 672 -62.18 -81.96 5.73
N PRO A 673 -61.50 -82.68 4.80
CA PRO A 673 -60.05 -82.59 4.66
C PRO A 673 -59.52 -81.18 4.36
N SER A 674 -60.37 -80.32 3.80
CA SER A 674 -60.04 -78.91 3.56
C SER A 674 -60.00 -78.14 4.88
N ARG A 675 -61.03 -78.27 5.73
CA ARG A 675 -61.08 -77.66 7.07
C ARG A 675 -59.93 -78.09 7.99
N ASP A 676 -59.44 -79.32 7.82
CA ASP A 676 -58.28 -79.82 8.58
C ASP A 676 -56.95 -79.19 8.09
N PHE A 677 -56.81 -78.95 6.78
CA PHE A 677 -55.56 -78.45 6.19
C PHE A 677 -55.41 -76.92 6.26
N THR A 678 -56.49 -76.15 6.18
CA THR A 678 -56.38 -74.67 6.13
C THR A 678 -55.71 -74.06 7.36
N PRO A 679 -55.96 -74.51 8.61
CA PRO A 679 -55.24 -74.00 9.78
C PRO A 679 -53.74 -74.28 9.71
N VAL A 680 -53.33 -75.44 9.16
CA VAL A 680 -51.92 -75.79 8.93
C VAL A 680 -51.30 -74.85 7.89
N LEU A 681 -52.03 -74.55 6.81
CA LEU A 681 -51.60 -73.59 5.79
C LEU A 681 -51.53 -72.15 6.34
N ALA A 682 -52.45 -71.76 7.22
CA ALA A 682 -52.46 -70.47 7.91
C ALA A 682 -51.23 -70.34 8.83
N GLN A 683 -50.92 -71.37 9.61
CA GLN A 683 -49.71 -71.45 10.42
C GLN A 683 -48.45 -71.36 9.54
N PHE A 684 -48.37 -72.11 8.44
CA PHE A 684 -47.25 -72.05 7.50
C PHE A 684 -47.05 -70.64 6.94
N TYR A 685 -48.12 -70.02 6.43
CA TYR A 685 -48.07 -68.67 5.84
C TYR A 685 -47.66 -67.60 6.86
N SER A 686 -48.07 -67.72 8.13
CA SER A 686 -47.67 -66.78 9.18
C SER A 686 -46.17 -66.77 9.50
N GLN A 687 -45.40 -67.75 9.01
CA GLN A 687 -43.97 -67.92 9.30
C GLN A 687 -43.05 -67.54 8.13
N VAL A 688 -43.58 -67.20 6.95
CA VAL A 688 -42.81 -66.92 5.73
C VAL A 688 -42.79 -65.42 5.41
N GLU A 689 -41.89 -65.01 4.50
CA GLU A 689 -41.72 -63.61 4.12
C GLU A 689 -42.63 -63.21 2.95
N ASP A 690 -42.68 -61.91 2.64
CA ASP A 690 -43.44 -61.30 1.52
C ASP A 690 -43.12 -61.88 0.12
N ASN A 691 -42.18 -62.82 0.00
CA ASN A 691 -41.82 -63.49 -1.25
C ASN A 691 -42.71 -64.70 -1.60
N PHE A 692 -43.64 -65.08 -0.73
CA PHE A 692 -44.67 -66.07 -1.02
C PHE A 692 -46.06 -65.43 -0.91
N GLU A 693 -46.99 -65.86 -1.75
CA GLU A 693 -48.37 -65.41 -1.68
C GLU A 693 -49.34 -66.54 -1.99
N ILE A 694 -50.44 -66.60 -1.25
CA ILE A 694 -51.50 -67.58 -1.50
C ILE A 694 -52.66 -66.86 -2.20
N LEU A 695 -53.20 -67.52 -3.22
CA LEU A 695 -54.45 -67.14 -3.86
C LEU A 695 -55.48 -68.24 -3.65
N PHE A 696 -56.45 -67.98 -2.77
CA PHE A 696 -57.58 -68.87 -2.54
C PHE A 696 -58.58 -68.85 -3.70
N VAL A 697 -58.86 -70.04 -4.23
CA VAL A 697 -59.87 -70.33 -5.25
C VAL A 697 -60.95 -71.19 -4.60
N SER A 698 -62.04 -70.54 -4.20
CA SER A 698 -63.16 -71.20 -3.51
C SER A 698 -63.92 -72.17 -4.42
N SER A 699 -64.32 -73.30 -3.84
CA SER A 699 -65.33 -74.22 -4.40
C SER A 699 -66.61 -74.27 -3.55
N ASP A 700 -66.84 -73.25 -2.73
CA ASP A 700 -68.05 -73.07 -1.92
C ASP A 700 -69.28 -72.78 -2.80
N ASN A 701 -70.48 -73.11 -2.32
CA ASN A 701 -71.69 -73.01 -3.14
C ASN A 701 -72.21 -71.56 -3.26
N ASN A 702 -71.83 -70.70 -2.32
CA ASN A 702 -72.27 -69.31 -2.23
C ASN A 702 -71.27 -68.46 -1.43
N THR A 703 -71.41 -67.14 -1.53
CA THR A 703 -70.53 -66.17 -0.87
C THR A 703 -70.59 -66.25 0.66
N GLN A 704 -71.67 -66.76 1.25
CA GLN A 704 -71.83 -66.87 2.71
C GLN A 704 -70.96 -68.00 3.25
N GLU A 705 -70.97 -69.18 2.62
CA GLU A 705 -70.07 -70.30 2.91
C GLU A 705 -68.60 -69.89 2.73
N MET A 706 -68.26 -69.22 1.61
CA MET A 706 -66.90 -68.75 1.35
C MET A 706 -66.41 -67.76 2.41
N ASN A 707 -67.25 -66.78 2.80
CA ASN A 707 -66.91 -65.79 3.82
C ASN A 707 -66.78 -66.42 5.21
N PHE A 708 -67.67 -67.35 5.57
CA PHE A 708 -67.57 -68.11 6.81
C PHE A 708 -66.26 -68.90 6.87
N TYR A 709 -65.87 -69.52 5.76
CA TYR A 709 -64.65 -70.31 5.69
C TYR A 709 -63.39 -69.46 5.84
N LEU A 710 -63.33 -68.34 5.10
CA LEU A 710 -62.30 -67.32 5.21
C LEU A 710 -62.13 -66.90 6.68
N GLN A 711 -63.20 -66.38 7.30
CA GLN A 711 -63.17 -65.82 8.65
C GLN A 711 -62.74 -66.81 9.74
N ASN A 712 -63.10 -68.09 9.62
CA ASN A 712 -62.89 -69.08 10.70
C ASN A 712 -61.64 -69.96 10.51
N PHE A 713 -61.06 -70.03 9.32
CA PHE A 713 -59.97 -70.99 9.02
C PHE A 713 -58.76 -70.41 8.28
N HIS A 714 -58.89 -69.28 7.56
CA HIS A 714 -57.86 -68.79 6.64
C HIS A 714 -56.86 -67.83 7.31
N GLY A 715 -55.61 -67.84 6.82
CA GLY A 715 -54.66 -66.76 7.06
C GLY A 715 -55.03 -65.48 6.30
N ASP A 716 -54.24 -64.42 6.50
CA ASP A 716 -54.38 -63.19 5.70
C ASP A 716 -53.66 -63.34 4.35
N TRP A 717 -54.33 -63.94 3.38
CA TRP A 717 -53.84 -64.03 2.01
C TRP A 717 -54.90 -63.53 1.01
N PHE A 718 -54.58 -63.53 -0.28
CA PHE A 718 -55.55 -63.13 -1.30
C PHE A 718 -56.55 -64.23 -1.59
N HIS A 719 -57.76 -63.83 -1.98
CA HIS A 719 -58.75 -64.71 -2.57
C HIS A 719 -59.36 -64.08 -3.83
N LEU A 720 -59.94 -64.93 -4.66
CA LEU A 720 -60.78 -64.48 -5.75
C LEU A 720 -62.21 -64.20 -5.25
N PRO A 721 -62.92 -63.23 -5.85
CA PRO A 721 -64.37 -63.20 -5.87
C PRO A 721 -64.95 -64.55 -6.34
N LEU A 722 -66.02 -65.02 -5.72
CA LEU A 722 -66.58 -66.37 -5.99
C LEU A 722 -66.96 -66.57 -7.47
N ASN A 723 -67.46 -65.53 -8.13
CA ASN A 723 -67.79 -65.54 -9.57
C ASN A 723 -66.56 -65.74 -10.47
N LEU A 724 -65.35 -65.37 -10.02
CA LEU A 724 -64.09 -65.61 -10.74
C LEU A 724 -63.46 -66.97 -10.41
N CYS A 725 -63.89 -67.66 -9.34
CA CYS A 725 -63.30 -68.96 -8.97
C CYS A 725 -63.56 -70.06 -10.02
N ASN A 726 -64.71 -69.99 -10.71
CA ASN A 726 -65.07 -70.96 -11.76
C ASN A 726 -64.09 -70.96 -12.94
N SER A 727 -63.56 -69.81 -13.35
CA SER A 727 -62.60 -69.75 -14.47
C SER A 727 -61.25 -70.39 -14.14
N MET A 728 -60.94 -70.56 -12.85
CA MET A 728 -59.67 -71.11 -12.36
C MET A 728 -59.67 -72.60 -12.09
N LYS A 729 -60.84 -73.28 -12.10
CA LYS A 729 -60.98 -74.71 -11.80
C LYS A 729 -60.02 -75.61 -12.61
N HIS A 730 -59.78 -75.26 -13.87
CA HIS A 730 -58.88 -76.01 -14.77
C HIS A 730 -57.41 -76.02 -14.35
N ARG A 731 -56.98 -75.13 -13.43
CA ARG A 731 -55.61 -75.10 -12.89
C ARG A 731 -55.40 -76.04 -11.70
N ASN A 732 -56.44 -76.69 -11.17
CA ASN A 732 -56.29 -77.72 -10.14
C ASN A 732 -55.93 -79.07 -10.78
N THR A 733 -54.64 -79.33 -10.98
CA THR A 733 -54.15 -80.59 -11.58
C THR A 733 -54.46 -81.85 -10.75
N LYS A 734 -54.75 -81.70 -9.45
CA LYS A 734 -55.06 -82.83 -8.56
C LYS A 734 -56.49 -83.36 -8.71
N ASN A 735 -57.41 -82.60 -9.32
CA ASN A 735 -58.84 -82.94 -9.47
C ASN A 735 -59.59 -83.26 -8.16
N HIS A 736 -59.04 -82.89 -7.00
CA HIS A 736 -59.67 -82.97 -5.69
C HIS A 736 -59.34 -81.73 -4.86
N ILE A 737 -60.01 -81.56 -3.72
CA ILE A 737 -59.70 -80.52 -2.72
C ILE A 737 -59.48 -81.14 -1.33
N PRO A 738 -58.63 -80.58 -0.46
CA PRO A 738 -57.79 -79.40 -0.72
C PRO A 738 -56.64 -79.72 -1.69
N ALA A 739 -56.27 -78.75 -2.52
CA ALA A 739 -55.07 -78.80 -3.36
C ALA A 739 -54.36 -77.44 -3.29
N LEU A 740 -53.03 -77.47 -3.27
CA LEU A 740 -52.19 -76.27 -3.26
C LEU A 740 -51.13 -76.40 -4.35
N ILE A 741 -51.32 -75.66 -5.44
CA ILE A 741 -50.44 -75.68 -6.61
C ILE A 741 -49.47 -74.51 -6.52
N ILE A 742 -48.19 -74.79 -6.35
CA ILE A 742 -47.12 -73.79 -6.24
C ILE A 742 -46.59 -73.48 -7.63
N MET A 743 -46.48 -72.20 -7.98
CA MET A 743 -46.06 -71.75 -9.30
C MET A 743 -45.26 -70.44 -9.26
N LYS A 744 -44.52 -70.20 -10.34
CA LYS A 744 -43.86 -68.91 -10.62
C LYS A 744 -44.91 -67.87 -11.07
N PRO A 745 -44.60 -66.57 -11.05
CA PRO A 745 -45.45 -65.51 -11.61
C PRO A 745 -45.80 -65.68 -13.10
N ASP A 746 -45.03 -66.46 -13.87
CA ASP A 746 -45.34 -66.76 -15.28
C ASP A 746 -46.41 -67.86 -15.47
N GLY A 747 -46.80 -68.55 -14.39
CA GLY A 747 -47.76 -69.66 -14.38
C GLY A 747 -47.11 -71.06 -14.48
N THR A 748 -45.78 -71.15 -14.58
CA THR A 748 -45.03 -72.41 -14.54
C THR A 748 -45.17 -73.05 -13.16
N VAL A 749 -45.67 -74.29 -13.13
CA VAL A 749 -45.81 -75.07 -11.90
C VAL A 749 -44.43 -75.44 -11.35
N ILE A 750 -44.15 -75.04 -10.12
CA ILE A 750 -42.99 -75.46 -9.31
C ILE A 750 -43.27 -76.83 -8.71
N THR A 751 -44.47 -77.02 -8.14
CA THR A 751 -44.94 -78.31 -7.62
C THR A 751 -46.47 -78.28 -7.47
N ASP A 752 -47.13 -79.37 -7.84
CA ASP A 752 -48.55 -79.55 -7.58
C ASP A 752 -48.83 -80.21 -6.21
N ASP A 753 -47.78 -80.69 -5.53
CA ASP A 753 -47.84 -81.40 -4.24
C ASP A 753 -47.69 -80.46 -3.03
N GLY A 754 -47.94 -79.16 -3.22
CA GLY A 754 -47.75 -78.12 -2.20
C GLY A 754 -48.48 -78.41 -0.89
N ARG A 755 -49.63 -79.10 -0.92
CA ARG A 755 -50.39 -79.51 0.27
C ARG A 755 -49.57 -80.44 1.18
N ASN A 756 -48.90 -81.43 0.58
CA ASN A 756 -48.11 -82.41 1.33
C ASN A 756 -46.78 -81.80 1.77
N LEU A 757 -46.14 -81.00 0.91
CA LEU A 757 -44.91 -80.28 1.24
C LEU A 757 -45.10 -79.30 2.42
N VAL A 758 -46.17 -78.49 2.42
CA VAL A 758 -46.51 -77.62 3.57
C VAL A 758 -46.69 -78.42 4.86
N SER A 759 -47.32 -79.60 4.77
CA SER A 759 -47.53 -80.47 5.94
C SER A 759 -46.23 -81.09 6.46
N GLN A 760 -45.29 -81.44 5.56
CA GLN A 760 -43.98 -82.01 5.91
C GLN A 760 -43.01 -80.95 6.46
N TRP A 761 -43.05 -79.73 5.92
CA TRP A 761 -42.13 -78.63 6.25
C TRP A 761 -42.72 -77.62 7.24
N ILE A 762 -43.76 -77.98 8.00
CA ILE A 762 -44.40 -77.09 8.97
C ILE A 762 -43.45 -76.58 10.08
N ASN A 763 -42.35 -77.31 10.31
CA ASN A 763 -41.29 -76.94 11.25
C ASN A 763 -40.21 -76.02 10.66
N ASP A 764 -40.13 -75.88 9.33
CA ASP A 764 -39.29 -74.88 8.65
C ASP A 764 -39.95 -74.37 7.34
N PRO A 765 -41.02 -73.56 7.46
CA PRO A 765 -41.68 -72.96 6.30
C PRO A 765 -40.76 -72.07 5.46
N LYS A 766 -39.78 -71.43 6.11
CA LYS A 766 -38.83 -70.50 5.48
C LYS A 766 -37.89 -71.22 4.53
N ALA A 767 -37.34 -72.37 4.91
CA ALA A 767 -36.51 -73.17 4.01
C ALA A 767 -37.29 -73.63 2.77
N LEU A 768 -38.53 -74.10 2.94
CA LEU A 768 -39.36 -74.54 1.81
C LEU A 768 -39.71 -73.38 0.86
N VAL A 769 -40.13 -72.23 1.39
CA VAL A 769 -40.40 -71.04 0.56
C VAL A 769 -39.13 -70.51 -0.10
N ASN A 770 -37.97 -70.55 0.56
CA ASN A 770 -36.70 -70.15 -0.05
C ASN A 770 -36.26 -71.12 -1.15
N HIS A 771 -36.53 -72.43 -1.01
CA HIS A 771 -36.32 -73.41 -2.07
C HIS A 771 -37.19 -73.12 -3.31
N TRP A 772 -38.48 -72.81 -3.13
CA TRP A 772 -39.34 -72.39 -4.25
C TRP A 772 -38.90 -71.05 -4.85
N LYS A 773 -38.49 -70.07 -4.02
CA LYS A 773 -37.97 -68.76 -4.44
C LYS A 773 -36.71 -68.89 -5.29
N ALA A 774 -35.84 -69.86 -4.98
CA ALA A 774 -34.63 -70.13 -5.76
C ALA A 774 -34.95 -70.58 -7.20
N MET A 775 -36.13 -71.18 -7.43
CA MET A 775 -36.63 -71.53 -8.77
C MET A 775 -37.30 -70.37 -9.52
N LEU A 776 -37.34 -69.15 -8.95
CA LEU A 776 -37.74 -67.95 -9.69
C LEU A 776 -36.61 -67.35 -10.55
N ASN A 777 -35.38 -67.81 -10.33
CA ASN A 777 -34.24 -67.54 -11.21
C ASN A 777 -34.06 -68.69 -12.22
#